data_AF-A0A6N0DVT0-F1
#
_entry.id   AF-A0A6N0DVT0-F1
#
_cell.length_a   1.000
_cell.length_b   1.000
_cell.length_c   1.000
_cell.angle_alpha   90.00
_cell.angle_beta   90.00
_cell.angle_gamma   90.00
#
_symmetry.space_group_name_H-M   'P 1'
#
loop_
_entity.id
_entity.type
_entity.pdbx_description
1 polymer ?
#
loop_
_entity_poly.entity_id
_entity_poly.type
_entity_poly.pdbx_seq_one_letter_code
_entity_poly.pdbx_strand_id
1 'polypeptide(L)'
;MNKNKVITADQAIALISDDDVICTTGFVQSCIPEALHAALEKRYVETQSPKDLTLIMCAGAGDSKGLGTGRLHHEGLLKRVIAANFGRMPKVAEAATDNKIQGYNLPQGVISKLYRTCASGQPGLFSKVGLHTYVDPRLGGGKVNDITTEDIVDLVHVEGTDWLFYKATPIDVALIRATSADPSGNLSMEKEALTLDTMAQAMAAYNNGGVVIAQVERIVEQGSIKPKDVKVPGILVDCVVVAEDPEMHRMNYGVMYDPALSGEIRVPVDAIPKMPLDARKIIARRAAFELPMNGVINLGVGAPDGVASVAAEEQVSTYLTMTTEAGALGGVLASGSSFGSSVNADTIIDQNQMFDFYHGGGLDLTCLGMAECDEQGNVNTSRFGGKLNGCGGFIDISQNSRAVVFVSTFTAGGLKVEIDDGKLVIAQEGKFRKFVKSVEQITFAGKYAAEQSQPVLYVTERCVFQLTPEGLELIEVAPGIDIERDILAHMDFKPIIHKPVPMNPRLFLDKPMKLLDDLLNLNLCERVSYDPDRNILFLNLEGWSVRKPADVDDLQKVLVDASKKAGKRVNAVVNHDGCRIAGDLYDRYAEMIDYMLKHYYASTTRYTTSAFMRMKMQEALSKRGLQPHVFEKKEEAHAALGTGTAEKSAEKELESAPK
;
A
#
# COMPACT_ATOMS: atom_id res chain seq x y z
N MET A 1 19.52 -40.07 -15.29
CA MET A 1 18.21 -40.72 -15.01
C MET A 1 17.17 -39.62 -15.02
N ASN A 2 16.21 -39.65 -15.94
CA ASN A 2 15.08 -38.72 -15.93
C ASN A 2 14.24 -39.02 -14.68
N LYS A 3 14.37 -38.19 -13.63
CA LYS A 3 13.47 -38.25 -12.47
C LYS A 3 12.12 -37.73 -12.96
N ASN A 4 11.11 -38.59 -13.01
CA ASN A 4 9.72 -38.19 -13.24
C ASN A 4 9.05 -38.04 -11.87
N LYS A 5 8.61 -36.81 -11.55
CA LYS A 5 7.99 -36.47 -10.25
C LYS A 5 6.47 -36.38 -10.31
N VAL A 6 5.87 -36.69 -11.46
CA VAL A 6 4.43 -36.58 -11.67
C VAL A 6 3.70 -37.76 -11.02
N ILE A 7 2.81 -37.47 -10.09
CA ILE A 7 2.00 -38.46 -9.35
C ILE A 7 0.56 -37.96 -9.18
N THR A 8 -0.35 -38.81 -8.71
CA THR A 8 -1.74 -38.40 -8.45
C THR A 8 -1.86 -37.58 -7.16
N ALA A 9 -2.94 -36.80 -7.03
CA ALA A 9 -3.21 -36.04 -5.80
C ALA A 9 -3.33 -36.94 -4.57
N ASP A 10 -4.01 -38.09 -4.69
CA ASP A 10 -4.16 -39.06 -3.60
C ASP A 10 -2.80 -39.63 -3.15
N GLN A 11 -1.90 -39.93 -4.10
CA GLN A 11 -0.54 -40.39 -3.79
C GLN A 11 0.31 -39.31 -3.11
N ALA A 12 0.18 -38.05 -3.56
CA ALA A 12 0.94 -36.94 -3.01
C ALA A 12 0.50 -36.62 -1.58
N ILE A 13 -0.82 -36.50 -1.36
CA ILE A 13 -1.38 -36.20 -0.04
C ILE A 13 -1.16 -37.35 0.95
N ALA A 14 -0.98 -38.60 0.49
CA ALA A 14 -0.62 -39.74 1.34
C ALA A 14 0.71 -39.56 2.09
N LEU A 15 1.59 -38.65 1.64
CA LEU A 15 2.86 -38.34 2.28
C LEU A 15 2.72 -37.47 3.54
N ILE A 16 1.55 -36.85 3.75
CA ILE A 16 1.26 -36.05 4.94
C ILE A 16 0.94 -37.00 6.10
N SER A 17 1.64 -36.82 7.22
CA SER A 17 1.53 -37.60 8.45
C SER A 17 0.81 -36.82 9.54
N ASP A 18 0.44 -37.52 10.63
CA ASP A 18 -0.09 -36.88 11.82
C ASP A 18 0.95 -35.91 12.42
N ASP A 19 0.49 -34.83 13.05
CA ASP A 19 1.28 -33.75 13.66
C ASP A 19 2.15 -32.90 12.69
N ASP A 20 2.13 -33.16 11.37
CA ASP A 20 2.90 -32.38 10.39
C ASP A 20 2.55 -30.87 10.44
N VAL A 21 3.58 -30.03 10.29
CA VAL A 21 3.45 -28.60 10.03
C VAL A 21 3.32 -28.37 8.53
N ILE A 22 2.14 -27.92 8.11
CA ILE A 22 1.81 -27.66 6.71
C ILE A 22 1.75 -26.17 6.42
N CYS A 23 2.32 -25.75 5.28
CA CYS A 23 2.08 -24.44 4.70
C CYS A 23 1.51 -24.59 3.30
N THR A 24 0.76 -23.58 2.83
CA THR A 24 0.18 -23.60 1.48
C THR A 24 0.26 -22.24 0.81
N THR A 25 0.39 -22.22 -0.51
CA THR A 25 0.20 -21.00 -1.29
C THR A 25 -1.26 -20.58 -1.27
N GLY A 26 -1.50 -19.29 -1.47
CA GLY A 26 -2.84 -18.73 -1.61
C GLY A 26 -2.91 -17.31 -1.07
N PHE A 27 -3.65 -16.45 -1.76
CA PHE A 27 -3.92 -15.10 -1.32
C PHE A 27 -5.38 -14.77 -1.60
N VAL A 28 -6.19 -14.64 -0.54
CA VAL A 28 -7.63 -14.36 -0.62
C VAL A 28 -8.37 -15.41 -1.44
N GLN A 29 -8.51 -15.27 -2.76
CA GLN A 29 -9.14 -16.26 -3.64
C GLN A 29 -8.24 -16.70 -4.80
N SER A 30 -6.99 -16.23 -4.83
CA SER A 30 -6.05 -16.41 -5.94
C SER A 30 -4.91 -17.36 -5.56
N CYS A 31 -4.37 -18.05 -6.55
CA CYS A 31 -3.17 -18.90 -6.43
C CYS A 31 -3.28 -20.02 -5.37
N ILE A 32 -4.49 -20.59 -5.22
CA ILE A 32 -4.80 -21.66 -4.27
C ILE A 32 -4.63 -23.03 -4.97
N PRO A 33 -3.91 -24.00 -4.37
CA PRO A 33 -3.80 -25.36 -4.88
C PRO A 33 -5.04 -26.18 -4.48
N GLU A 34 -6.20 -25.82 -5.06
CA GLU A 34 -7.52 -26.34 -4.67
C GLU A 34 -7.62 -27.88 -4.76
N ALA A 35 -6.99 -28.53 -5.76
CA ALA A 35 -7.03 -29.99 -5.91
C ALA A 35 -6.31 -30.68 -4.75
N LEU A 36 -5.21 -30.10 -4.24
CA LEU A 36 -4.50 -30.63 -3.09
C LEU A 36 -5.31 -30.48 -1.79
N HIS A 37 -5.96 -29.33 -1.59
CA HIS A 37 -6.85 -29.13 -0.44
C HIS A 37 -8.04 -30.08 -0.47
N ALA A 38 -8.64 -30.29 -1.65
CA ALA A 38 -9.74 -31.24 -1.84
C ALA A 38 -9.30 -32.70 -1.59
N ALA A 39 -8.11 -33.09 -2.05
CA ALA A 39 -7.58 -34.43 -1.81
C ALA A 39 -7.25 -34.68 -0.32
N LEU A 40 -6.71 -33.67 0.39
CA LEU A 40 -6.47 -33.75 1.83
C LEU A 40 -7.78 -33.88 2.62
N GLU A 41 -8.77 -33.05 2.29
CA GLU A 41 -10.11 -33.15 2.89
C GLU A 41 -10.73 -34.53 2.65
N LYS A 42 -10.71 -35.02 1.39
CA LYS A 42 -11.23 -36.35 1.04
C LYS A 42 -10.56 -37.44 1.87
N ARG A 43 -9.21 -37.47 1.90
CA ARG A 43 -8.45 -38.45 2.67
C ARG A 43 -8.84 -38.42 4.14
N TYR A 44 -8.94 -37.22 4.74
CA TYR A 44 -9.32 -37.09 6.14
C TYR A 44 -10.75 -37.60 6.40
N VAL A 45 -11.72 -37.22 5.57
CA VAL A 45 -13.10 -37.66 5.72
C VAL A 45 -13.21 -39.19 5.60
N GLU A 46 -12.49 -39.80 4.67
CA GLU A 46 -12.53 -41.25 4.43
C GLU A 46 -11.77 -42.07 5.48
N THR A 47 -10.66 -41.54 6.01
CA THR A 47 -9.71 -42.34 6.82
C THR A 47 -9.51 -41.83 8.24
N GLN A 48 -9.96 -40.61 8.54
CA GLN A 48 -9.68 -39.88 9.77
C GLN A 48 -8.17 -39.68 10.01
N SER A 49 -7.38 -39.57 8.94
CA SER A 49 -5.93 -39.30 8.98
C SER A 49 -5.54 -38.47 7.74
N PRO A 50 -4.58 -37.54 7.83
CA PRO A 50 -3.76 -37.21 8.99
C PRO A 50 -4.51 -36.42 10.07
N LYS A 51 -4.04 -36.49 11.32
CA LYS A 51 -4.60 -35.76 12.46
C LYS A 51 -3.63 -34.71 13.00
N ASP A 52 -4.19 -33.79 13.77
CA ASP A 52 -3.43 -32.88 14.63
C ASP A 52 -2.42 -31.99 13.89
N LEU A 53 -2.71 -31.65 12.64
CA LEU A 53 -1.84 -30.81 11.81
C LEU A 53 -1.69 -29.40 12.39
N THR A 54 -0.54 -28.79 12.13
CA THR A 54 -0.33 -27.35 12.29
C THR A 54 -0.40 -26.67 10.93
N LEU A 55 -1.37 -25.77 10.73
CA LEU A 55 -1.49 -24.99 9.50
C LEU A 55 -0.84 -23.62 9.64
N ILE A 56 0.15 -23.31 8.80
CA ILE A 56 0.74 -21.96 8.66
C ILE A 56 0.19 -21.31 7.39
N MET A 57 -0.41 -20.13 7.56
CA MET A 57 -1.09 -19.40 6.50
C MET A 57 -0.62 -17.95 6.45
N CYS A 58 0.13 -17.61 5.41
CA CYS A 58 0.61 -16.23 5.23
C CYS A 58 -0.57 -15.28 4.96
N ALA A 59 -1.38 -15.56 3.94
CA ALA A 59 -2.61 -14.82 3.67
C ALA A 59 -3.81 -15.78 3.75
N GLY A 60 -4.91 -15.33 4.33
CA GLY A 60 -6.13 -16.14 4.36
C GLY A 60 -6.56 -16.52 2.95
N ALA A 61 -6.72 -17.81 2.67
CA ALA A 61 -6.97 -18.35 1.32
C ALA A 61 -8.26 -19.19 1.29
N GLY A 62 -9.33 -18.63 0.74
CA GLY A 62 -10.66 -19.26 0.71
C GLY A 62 -11.76 -18.32 0.23
N ASP A 63 -12.92 -18.89 -0.09
CA ASP A 63 -14.11 -18.17 -0.56
C ASP A 63 -15.06 -17.77 0.57
N SER A 64 -14.70 -18.10 1.82
CA SER A 64 -15.54 -17.97 3.03
C SER A 64 -16.80 -18.86 3.03
N LYS A 65 -16.93 -19.81 2.10
CA LYS A 65 -18.07 -20.74 1.99
C LYS A 65 -17.66 -22.21 2.04
N GLY A 66 -16.37 -22.52 1.93
CA GLY A 66 -15.82 -23.86 2.17
C GLY A 66 -14.67 -24.26 1.25
N LEU A 67 -14.34 -23.45 0.25
CA LEU A 67 -13.21 -23.73 -0.66
C LEU A 67 -11.86 -23.32 -0.06
N GLY A 68 -10.79 -23.85 -0.64
CA GLY A 68 -9.41 -23.58 -0.23
C GLY A 68 -9.15 -24.11 1.17
N THR A 69 -8.59 -23.27 2.03
CA THR A 69 -8.29 -23.64 3.42
C THR A 69 -9.55 -23.84 4.27
N GLY A 70 -10.70 -23.36 3.80
CA GLY A 70 -12.01 -23.66 4.39
C GLY A 70 -12.34 -25.15 4.41
N ARG A 71 -11.69 -25.96 3.56
CA ARG A 71 -11.81 -27.43 3.54
C ARG A 71 -11.19 -28.11 4.75
N LEU A 72 -10.29 -27.44 5.46
CA LEU A 72 -9.51 -28.03 6.55
C LEU A 72 -10.18 -27.86 7.94
N HIS A 73 -11.49 -27.61 7.97
CA HIS A 73 -12.23 -27.31 9.21
C HIS A 73 -12.69 -28.53 10.02
N HIS A 74 -12.36 -29.74 9.57
CA HIS A 74 -12.84 -30.98 10.20
C HIS A 74 -12.23 -31.17 11.59
N GLU A 75 -13.06 -31.58 12.56
CA GLU A 75 -12.61 -31.83 13.93
C GLU A 75 -11.53 -32.93 13.97
N GLY A 76 -10.42 -32.66 14.66
CA GLY A 76 -9.26 -33.55 14.75
C GLY A 76 -8.24 -33.44 13.60
N LEU A 77 -8.58 -32.77 12.49
CA LEU A 77 -7.64 -32.57 11.38
C LEU A 77 -6.58 -31.52 11.76
N LEU A 78 -7.00 -30.40 12.32
CA LEU A 78 -6.12 -29.32 12.77
C LEU A 78 -6.04 -29.32 14.29
N LYS A 79 -4.81 -29.21 14.81
CA LYS A 79 -4.53 -28.94 16.23
C LYS A 79 -4.16 -27.47 16.46
N ARG A 80 -3.52 -26.85 15.46
CA ARG A 80 -2.98 -25.49 15.56
C ARG A 80 -3.08 -24.75 14.23
N VAL A 81 -3.35 -23.45 14.29
CA VAL A 81 -3.32 -22.54 13.14
C VAL A 81 -2.49 -21.31 13.47
N ILE A 82 -1.51 -20.98 12.62
CA ILE A 82 -0.76 -19.72 12.64
C ILE A 82 -1.11 -18.99 11.35
N ALA A 83 -1.95 -17.95 11.42
CA ALA A 83 -2.48 -17.32 10.22
C ALA A 83 -2.54 -15.80 10.34
N ALA A 84 -2.25 -15.06 9.26
CA ALA A 84 -2.46 -13.61 9.31
C ALA A 84 -3.93 -13.22 9.17
N ASN A 85 -4.75 -14.03 8.51
CA ASN A 85 -6.18 -13.74 8.33
C ASN A 85 -7.02 -15.01 8.48
N PHE A 86 -7.98 -14.97 9.41
CA PHE A 86 -8.98 -16.00 9.68
C PHE A 86 -10.30 -15.75 8.94
N GLY A 87 -10.56 -14.53 8.48
CA GLY A 87 -11.82 -14.12 7.87
C GLY A 87 -12.20 -14.90 6.60
N ARG A 88 -11.24 -15.53 5.91
CA ARG A 88 -11.49 -16.38 4.73
C ARG A 88 -11.80 -17.85 5.06
N MET A 89 -11.68 -18.23 6.33
CA MET A 89 -11.89 -19.59 6.84
C MET A 89 -12.79 -19.59 8.08
N PRO A 90 -14.08 -19.17 7.95
CA PRO A 90 -14.95 -18.90 9.09
C PRO A 90 -15.14 -20.10 10.04
N LYS A 91 -15.21 -21.33 9.52
CA LYS A 91 -15.33 -22.53 10.37
C LYS A 91 -14.04 -22.84 11.16
N VAL A 92 -12.87 -22.55 10.58
CA VAL A 92 -11.59 -22.67 11.29
C VAL A 92 -11.46 -21.56 12.34
N ALA A 93 -11.90 -20.34 12.00
CA ALA A 93 -11.99 -19.23 12.94
C ALA A 93 -12.91 -19.56 14.12
N GLU A 94 -14.07 -20.17 13.85
CA GLU A 94 -15.02 -20.65 14.86
C GLU A 94 -14.38 -21.71 15.77
N ALA A 95 -13.71 -22.71 15.20
CA ALA A 95 -12.99 -23.73 15.98
C ALA A 95 -11.92 -23.11 16.90
N ALA A 96 -11.21 -22.07 16.42
CA ALA A 96 -10.26 -21.33 17.24
C ALA A 96 -10.98 -20.53 18.34
N THR A 97 -12.04 -19.78 18.04
CA THR A 97 -12.77 -19.03 19.07
C THR A 97 -13.44 -19.93 20.10
N ASP A 98 -13.84 -21.14 19.71
CA ASP A 98 -14.43 -22.16 20.58
C ASP A 98 -13.41 -22.92 21.44
N ASN A 99 -12.13 -22.54 21.39
CA ASN A 99 -11.05 -23.27 22.08
C ASN A 99 -10.93 -24.76 21.66
N LYS A 100 -11.28 -25.10 20.42
CA LYS A 100 -11.11 -26.46 19.87
C LYS A 100 -9.72 -26.68 19.26
N ILE A 101 -9.10 -25.61 18.76
CA ILE A 101 -7.75 -25.62 18.17
C ILE A 101 -6.93 -24.45 18.69
N GLN A 102 -5.61 -24.61 18.75
CA GLN A 102 -4.70 -23.51 19.06
C GLN A 102 -4.67 -22.51 17.90
N GLY A 103 -4.56 -21.23 18.19
CA GLY A 103 -4.62 -20.18 17.18
C GLY A 103 -3.69 -19.01 17.49
N TYR A 104 -2.87 -18.66 16.51
CA TYR A 104 -2.06 -17.46 16.51
C TYR A 104 -2.41 -16.59 15.30
N ASN A 105 -2.55 -15.29 15.54
CA ASN A 105 -2.72 -14.29 14.51
C ASN A 105 -1.52 -13.35 14.45
N LEU A 106 -0.60 -13.63 13.52
CA LEU A 106 0.63 -12.87 13.32
C LEU A 106 0.55 -11.99 12.06
N PRO A 107 1.32 -10.90 11.96
CA PRO A 107 1.37 -10.06 10.76
C PRO A 107 1.75 -10.86 9.51
N GLN A 108 1.09 -10.59 8.38
CA GLN A 108 1.29 -11.33 7.14
C GLN A 108 2.74 -11.23 6.64
N GLY A 109 3.34 -10.04 6.72
CA GLY A 109 4.73 -9.86 6.31
C GLY A 109 5.72 -10.58 7.22
N VAL A 110 5.39 -10.73 8.50
CA VAL A 110 6.16 -11.54 9.44
C VAL A 110 6.09 -13.02 9.05
N ILE A 111 4.90 -13.59 8.78
CA ILE A 111 4.76 -14.99 8.33
C ILE A 111 5.50 -15.22 7.01
N SER A 112 5.33 -14.32 6.04
CA SER A 112 5.99 -14.36 4.74
C SER A 112 7.53 -14.40 4.87
N LYS A 113 8.09 -13.59 5.77
CA LYS A 113 9.54 -13.56 6.04
C LYS A 113 10.00 -14.74 6.89
N LEU A 114 9.17 -15.27 7.78
CA LEU A 114 9.47 -16.49 8.53
C LEU A 114 9.68 -17.69 7.60
N TYR A 115 9.02 -17.76 6.44
CA TYR A 115 9.36 -18.78 5.44
C TYR A 115 10.82 -18.69 4.98
N ARG A 116 11.34 -17.47 4.76
CA ARG A 116 12.77 -17.27 4.42
C ARG A 116 13.70 -17.56 5.60
N THR A 117 13.28 -17.24 6.82
CA THR A 117 13.99 -17.59 8.06
C THR A 117 14.12 -19.10 8.20
N CYS A 118 13.02 -19.85 8.03
CA CYS A 118 13.02 -21.31 8.02
C CYS A 118 13.89 -21.87 6.90
N ALA A 119 13.76 -21.34 5.68
CA ALA A 119 14.58 -21.74 4.53
C ALA A 119 16.08 -21.57 4.76
N SER A 120 16.50 -20.61 5.60
CA SER A 120 17.90 -20.38 5.94
C SER A 120 18.36 -21.02 7.26
N GLY A 121 17.51 -21.81 7.91
CA GLY A 121 17.83 -22.50 9.17
C GLY A 121 18.02 -21.56 10.37
N GLN A 122 17.46 -20.35 10.31
CA GLN A 122 17.53 -19.39 11.40
C GLN A 122 16.50 -19.72 12.50
N PRO A 123 16.79 -19.43 13.78
CA PRO A 123 15.88 -19.77 14.89
C PRO A 123 14.62 -18.89 14.95
N GLY A 124 14.61 -17.76 14.25
CA GLY A 124 13.51 -16.81 14.26
C GLY A 124 13.87 -15.50 13.57
N LEU A 125 12.90 -14.59 13.52
CA LEU A 125 12.98 -13.29 12.85
C LEU A 125 12.89 -12.16 13.86
N PHE A 126 13.88 -11.26 13.87
CA PHE A 126 13.75 -9.96 14.54
C PHE A 126 12.94 -9.00 13.67
N SER A 127 11.90 -8.40 14.25
CA SER A 127 11.11 -7.35 13.60
C SER A 127 10.55 -6.38 14.62
N LYS A 128 10.38 -5.11 14.22
CA LYS A 128 9.63 -4.12 15.00
C LYS A 128 8.13 -4.19 14.73
N VAL A 129 7.72 -4.82 13.62
CA VAL A 129 6.31 -4.99 13.25
C VAL A 129 5.60 -5.72 14.37
N GLY A 130 4.53 -5.14 14.90
CA GLY A 130 3.73 -5.71 15.99
C GLY A 130 4.05 -5.17 17.38
N LEU A 131 5.10 -4.34 17.55
CA LEU A 131 5.33 -3.66 18.83
C LEU A 131 4.11 -2.82 19.22
N HIS A 132 3.72 -2.90 20.50
CA HIS A 132 2.57 -2.19 21.06
C HIS A 132 1.20 -2.58 20.48
N THR A 133 1.12 -3.64 19.67
CA THR A 133 -0.15 -4.23 19.20
C THR A 133 -0.46 -5.50 19.99
N TYR A 134 -1.61 -6.14 19.77
CA TYR A 134 -1.95 -7.43 20.40
C TYR A 134 -0.93 -8.56 20.09
N VAL A 135 -0.07 -8.36 19.08
CA VAL A 135 1.02 -9.29 18.71
C VAL A 135 2.20 -9.18 19.68
N ASP A 136 2.38 -8.02 20.30
CA ASP A 136 3.36 -7.83 21.37
C ASP A 136 3.06 -8.79 22.52
N PRO A 137 4.04 -9.55 23.06
CA PRO A 137 3.81 -10.48 24.16
C PRO A 137 3.29 -9.80 25.43
N ARG A 138 3.51 -8.47 25.58
CA ARG A 138 2.91 -7.68 26.67
C ARG A 138 1.39 -7.51 26.53
N LEU A 139 0.83 -7.73 25.34
CA LEU A 139 -0.56 -7.48 24.98
C LEU A 139 -1.28 -8.71 24.38
N GLY A 140 -0.63 -9.88 24.37
CA GLY A 140 -1.25 -11.15 23.96
C GLY A 140 -0.35 -12.08 23.16
N GLY A 141 0.75 -11.60 22.58
CA GLY A 141 1.68 -12.45 21.81
C GLY A 141 1.05 -13.04 20.55
N GLY A 142 0.00 -12.41 20.03
CA GLY A 142 -0.75 -12.90 18.87
C GLY A 142 -1.67 -14.09 19.15
N LYS A 143 -1.81 -14.55 20.40
CA LYS A 143 -2.70 -15.66 20.78
C LYS A 143 -4.17 -15.25 20.60
N VAL A 144 -4.98 -16.12 20.00
CA VAL A 144 -6.39 -15.80 19.70
C VAL A 144 -7.39 -16.36 20.71
N ASN A 145 -6.98 -17.29 21.57
CA ASN A 145 -7.85 -17.99 22.51
C ASN A 145 -7.08 -18.49 23.74
N ASP A 146 -7.79 -19.06 24.72
CA ASP A 146 -7.24 -19.43 26.03
C ASP A 146 -6.44 -20.74 26.00
N ILE A 147 -6.78 -21.68 25.11
CA ILE A 147 -6.03 -22.94 24.98
C ILE A 147 -4.66 -22.76 24.31
N THR A 148 -4.42 -21.60 23.69
CA THR A 148 -3.14 -21.25 23.10
C THR A 148 -2.24 -20.63 24.17
N THR A 149 -1.31 -21.41 24.69
CA THR A 149 -0.49 -21.01 25.84
C THR A 149 0.98 -20.79 25.51
N GLU A 150 1.51 -21.52 24.52
CA GLU A 150 2.92 -21.43 24.09
C GLU A 150 3.28 -20.03 23.57
N ASP A 151 4.44 -19.51 23.97
CA ASP A 151 4.94 -18.22 23.48
C ASP A 151 5.76 -18.41 22.20
N ILE A 152 5.28 -17.85 21.09
CA ILE A 152 5.98 -17.86 19.80
C ILE A 152 6.52 -16.48 19.38
N VAL A 153 6.33 -15.47 20.23
CA VAL A 153 6.82 -14.10 20.07
C VAL A 153 7.46 -13.67 21.38
N ASP A 154 8.75 -13.33 21.36
CA ASP A 154 9.46 -12.79 22.52
C ASP A 154 9.73 -11.29 22.32
N LEU A 155 9.69 -10.51 23.41
CA LEU A 155 10.20 -9.15 23.41
C LEU A 155 11.68 -9.18 23.78
N VAL A 156 12.53 -8.61 22.94
CA VAL A 156 13.98 -8.58 23.13
C VAL A 156 14.50 -7.15 22.99
N HIS A 157 15.61 -6.86 23.66
CA HIS A 157 16.25 -5.55 23.60
C HIS A 157 17.60 -5.67 22.88
N VAL A 158 17.73 -5.00 21.73
CA VAL A 158 18.90 -5.09 20.85
C VAL A 158 19.31 -3.69 20.42
N GLU A 159 20.59 -3.34 20.60
CA GLU A 159 21.14 -2.02 20.25
C GLU A 159 20.32 -0.85 20.81
N GLY A 160 19.90 -0.94 22.07
CA GLY A 160 19.16 0.13 22.75
C GLY A 160 17.69 0.26 22.35
N THR A 161 17.16 -0.64 21.52
CA THR A 161 15.77 -0.61 21.04
C THR A 161 15.05 -1.93 21.31
N ASP A 162 13.75 -1.86 21.56
CA ASP A 162 12.88 -3.03 21.64
C ASP A 162 12.64 -3.63 20.25
N TRP A 163 12.66 -4.95 20.18
CA TRP A 163 12.34 -5.76 19.01
C TRP A 163 11.43 -6.92 19.42
N LEU A 164 10.63 -7.41 18.48
CA LEU A 164 9.96 -8.70 18.62
C LEU A 164 10.80 -9.77 17.92
N PHE A 165 11.05 -10.87 18.62
CA PHE A 165 11.65 -12.08 18.06
C PHE A 165 10.54 -13.10 17.82
N TYR A 166 10.23 -13.32 16.56
CA TYR A 166 9.25 -14.30 16.11
C TYR A 166 9.92 -15.65 15.90
N LYS A 167 9.51 -16.69 16.62
CA LYS A 167 10.13 -18.02 16.53
C LYS A 167 9.81 -18.66 15.18
N ALA A 168 10.83 -19.23 14.55
CA ALA A 168 10.67 -19.98 13.31
C ALA A 168 10.04 -21.34 13.62
N THR A 169 8.95 -21.67 12.92
CA THR A 169 8.33 -22.99 12.97
C THR A 169 8.81 -23.79 11.75
N PRO A 170 9.55 -24.90 11.94
CA PRO A 170 9.94 -25.77 10.83
C PRO A 170 8.72 -26.25 10.04
N ILE A 171 8.86 -26.39 8.73
CA ILE A 171 7.76 -26.77 7.83
C ILE A 171 8.01 -28.18 7.33
N ASP A 172 7.08 -29.09 7.55
CA ASP A 172 7.19 -30.48 7.14
C ASP A 172 6.61 -30.69 5.74
N VAL A 173 5.56 -29.95 5.38
CA VAL A 173 4.94 -30.04 4.05
C VAL A 173 4.62 -28.66 3.47
N ALA A 174 5.00 -28.43 2.21
CA ALA A 174 4.60 -27.27 1.44
C ALA A 174 3.66 -27.67 0.28
N LEU A 175 2.42 -27.20 0.33
CA LEU A 175 1.44 -27.32 -0.75
C LEU A 175 1.51 -26.07 -1.63
N ILE A 176 2.18 -26.16 -2.77
CA ILE A 176 2.44 -25.01 -3.64
C ILE A 176 1.70 -25.13 -4.97
N ARG A 177 1.61 -24.00 -5.70
CA ARG A 177 0.96 -23.92 -7.00
C ARG A 177 1.87 -23.25 -8.03
N ALA A 178 1.79 -23.71 -9.28
CA ALA A 178 2.38 -23.06 -10.44
C ALA A 178 1.54 -23.33 -11.70
N THR A 179 1.87 -22.69 -12.82
CA THR A 179 1.16 -22.92 -14.10
C THR A 179 1.67 -24.17 -14.80
N SER A 180 2.98 -24.24 -15.06
CA SER A 180 3.61 -25.35 -15.79
C SER A 180 4.70 -26.02 -14.95
N ALA A 181 4.85 -27.33 -15.11
CA ALA A 181 6.01 -28.08 -14.62
C ALA A 181 6.67 -28.89 -15.74
N ASP A 182 8.00 -29.03 -15.70
CA ASP A 182 8.66 -30.11 -16.42
C ASP A 182 8.71 -31.42 -15.59
N PRO A 183 9.01 -32.59 -16.18
CA PRO A 183 9.04 -33.85 -15.42
C PRO A 183 10.05 -33.88 -14.27
N SER A 184 11.08 -33.02 -14.32
CA SER A 184 12.10 -32.88 -13.25
C SER A 184 11.61 -32.00 -12.08
N GLY A 185 10.46 -31.34 -12.23
CA GLY A 185 9.82 -30.50 -11.23
C GLY A 185 10.13 -29.01 -11.33
N ASN A 186 10.79 -28.53 -12.40
CA ASN A 186 10.98 -27.09 -12.57
C ASN A 186 9.62 -26.43 -12.84
N LEU A 187 9.29 -25.38 -12.09
CA LEU A 187 7.98 -24.71 -12.14
C LEU A 187 8.07 -23.32 -12.77
N SER A 188 7.13 -22.98 -13.64
CA SER A 188 6.88 -21.61 -14.11
C SER A 188 5.45 -21.16 -13.80
N MET A 189 5.25 -19.85 -13.66
CA MET A 189 4.01 -19.24 -13.18
C MET A 189 3.44 -18.23 -14.19
N GLU A 190 3.58 -18.52 -15.48
CA GLU A 190 3.29 -17.58 -16.56
C GLU A 190 1.81 -17.17 -16.67
N LYS A 191 0.88 -18.00 -16.17
CA LYS A 191 -0.55 -17.65 -16.11
C LYS A 191 -1.05 -17.33 -14.70
N GLU A 192 -0.19 -17.38 -13.69
CA GLU A 192 -0.61 -16.97 -12.35
C GLU A 192 -0.70 -15.44 -12.28
N ALA A 193 -1.71 -14.93 -11.57
CA ALA A 193 -1.83 -13.48 -11.37
C ALA A 193 -0.76 -12.93 -10.40
N LEU A 194 -0.18 -13.79 -9.55
CA LEU A 194 0.76 -13.47 -8.49
C LEU A 194 1.74 -14.64 -8.29
N THR A 195 2.95 -14.37 -7.79
CA THR A 195 3.95 -15.41 -7.45
C THR A 195 3.97 -15.76 -5.96
N LEU A 196 3.53 -14.84 -5.09
CA LEU A 196 3.42 -15.00 -3.64
C LEU A 196 4.73 -15.47 -2.97
N ASP A 197 4.64 -16.33 -1.96
CA ASP A 197 5.77 -16.89 -1.20
C ASP A 197 6.22 -18.27 -1.68
N THR A 198 5.77 -18.70 -2.87
CA THR A 198 5.89 -20.08 -3.40
C THR A 198 7.31 -20.64 -3.30
N MET A 199 8.33 -19.88 -3.74
CA MET A 199 9.74 -20.30 -3.63
C MET A 199 10.20 -20.45 -2.17
N ALA A 200 9.82 -19.51 -1.30
CA ALA A 200 10.24 -19.50 0.10
C ALA A 200 9.62 -20.67 0.85
N GLN A 201 8.34 -20.97 0.59
CA GLN A 201 7.64 -22.13 1.14
C GLN A 201 8.28 -23.45 0.71
N ALA A 202 8.57 -23.60 -0.59
CA ALA A 202 9.26 -24.80 -1.12
C ALA A 202 10.63 -24.98 -0.45
N MET A 203 11.43 -23.92 -0.38
CA MET A 203 12.76 -23.98 0.20
C MET A 203 12.73 -24.25 1.72
N ALA A 204 11.75 -23.69 2.44
CA ALA A 204 11.56 -23.90 3.86
C ALA A 204 11.25 -25.37 4.19
N ALA A 205 10.33 -25.99 3.46
CA ALA A 205 10.03 -27.41 3.64
C ALA A 205 11.20 -28.30 3.22
N TYR A 206 11.78 -28.04 2.04
CA TYR A 206 12.89 -28.83 1.52
C TYR A 206 14.11 -28.84 2.46
N ASN A 207 14.53 -27.67 2.97
CA ASN A 207 15.69 -27.59 3.86
C ASN A 207 15.42 -28.13 5.27
N ASN A 208 14.15 -28.28 5.66
CA ASN A 208 13.76 -29.01 6.86
C ASN A 208 13.72 -30.54 6.65
N GLY A 209 14.01 -31.03 5.44
CA GLY A 209 13.85 -32.44 5.08
C GLY A 209 12.38 -32.87 4.91
N GLY A 210 11.49 -31.89 4.76
CA GLY A 210 10.07 -32.09 4.48
C GLY A 210 9.77 -32.40 3.02
N VAL A 211 8.49 -32.32 2.65
CA VAL A 211 7.96 -32.69 1.33
C VAL A 211 7.34 -31.47 0.65
N VAL A 212 7.71 -31.25 -0.62
CA VAL A 212 7.14 -30.19 -1.45
C VAL A 212 6.23 -30.79 -2.53
N ILE A 213 4.94 -30.45 -2.47
CA ILE A 213 3.91 -30.93 -3.39
C ILE A 213 3.40 -29.75 -4.22
N ALA A 214 3.67 -29.78 -5.53
CA ALA A 214 3.30 -28.73 -6.46
C ALA A 214 2.09 -29.11 -7.32
N GLN A 215 1.01 -28.34 -7.21
CA GLN A 215 -0.11 -28.40 -8.15
C GLN A 215 0.17 -27.55 -9.40
N VAL A 216 -0.06 -28.11 -10.59
CA VAL A 216 0.11 -27.41 -11.87
C VAL A 216 -1.06 -27.57 -12.82
N GLU A 217 -1.20 -26.66 -13.78
CA GLU A 217 -2.16 -26.76 -14.89
C GLU A 217 -1.71 -27.83 -15.88
N ARG A 218 -0.40 -27.89 -16.17
CA ARG A 218 0.14 -28.76 -17.23
C ARG A 218 1.58 -29.21 -16.99
N ILE A 219 1.93 -30.31 -17.65
CA ILE A 219 3.32 -30.75 -17.83
C ILE A 219 3.83 -30.30 -19.20
N VAL A 220 5.06 -29.81 -19.25
CA VAL A 220 5.76 -29.40 -20.48
C VAL A 220 7.01 -30.26 -20.69
N GLU A 221 7.57 -30.25 -21.90
CA GLU A 221 8.78 -31.03 -22.22
C GLU A 221 9.97 -30.60 -21.35
N GLN A 222 10.85 -31.53 -20.99
CA GLN A 222 12.02 -31.23 -20.17
C GLN A 222 12.91 -30.15 -20.81
N GLY A 223 13.23 -29.10 -20.05
CA GLY A 223 14.06 -27.98 -20.53
C GLY A 223 13.33 -26.98 -21.43
N SER A 224 12.00 -27.10 -21.62
CA SER A 224 11.22 -26.14 -22.41
C SER A 224 10.92 -24.83 -21.67
N ILE A 225 10.94 -24.86 -20.33
CA ILE A 225 10.84 -23.65 -19.51
C ILE A 225 12.15 -22.87 -19.62
N LYS A 226 12.09 -21.58 -19.98
CA LYS A 226 13.29 -20.75 -20.05
C LYS A 226 13.92 -20.66 -18.65
N PRO A 227 15.25 -20.77 -18.52
CA PRO A 227 15.89 -20.81 -17.19
C PRO A 227 15.58 -19.61 -16.29
N LYS A 228 15.34 -18.42 -16.85
CA LYS A 228 14.96 -17.21 -16.10
C LYS A 228 13.47 -17.17 -15.70
N ASP A 229 12.65 -18.00 -16.34
CA ASP A 229 11.21 -18.11 -16.07
C ASP A 229 10.91 -19.23 -15.06
N VAL A 230 11.92 -20.05 -14.69
CA VAL A 230 11.82 -21.02 -13.60
C VAL A 230 11.70 -20.28 -12.28
N LYS A 231 10.51 -20.32 -11.68
CA LYS A 231 10.20 -19.70 -10.38
C LYS A 231 10.52 -20.60 -9.21
N VAL A 232 10.37 -21.91 -9.35
CA VAL A 232 10.80 -22.90 -8.35
C VAL A 232 11.64 -23.97 -9.05
N PRO A 233 12.94 -24.09 -8.70
CA PRO A 233 13.80 -25.12 -9.24
C PRO A 233 13.31 -26.51 -8.84
N GLY A 234 13.33 -27.43 -9.79
CA GLY A 234 12.85 -28.80 -9.56
C GLY A 234 13.62 -29.57 -8.51
N ILE A 235 14.80 -29.10 -8.09
CA ILE A 235 15.52 -29.69 -6.95
C ILE A 235 14.76 -29.57 -5.63
N LEU A 236 13.90 -28.55 -5.50
CA LEU A 236 13.10 -28.29 -4.29
C LEU A 236 11.75 -29.01 -4.29
N VAL A 237 11.33 -29.58 -5.42
CA VAL A 237 9.99 -30.15 -5.60
C VAL A 237 10.07 -31.67 -5.49
N ASP A 238 9.24 -32.31 -4.67
CA ASP A 238 9.22 -33.77 -4.55
C ASP A 238 8.13 -34.40 -5.41
N CYS A 239 6.97 -33.76 -5.46
CA CYS A 239 5.79 -34.25 -6.16
C CYS A 239 5.19 -33.16 -7.06
N VAL A 240 4.83 -33.54 -8.28
CA VAL A 240 4.07 -32.69 -9.20
C VAL A 240 2.71 -33.35 -9.43
N VAL A 241 1.64 -32.59 -9.20
CA VAL A 241 0.25 -33.04 -9.37
C VAL A 241 -0.41 -32.14 -10.42
N VAL A 242 -0.89 -32.74 -11.51
CA VAL A 242 -1.65 -32.02 -12.53
C VAL A 242 -3.10 -31.91 -12.07
N ALA A 243 -3.65 -30.70 -12.08
CA ALA A 243 -5.08 -30.50 -11.82
C ALA A 243 -5.88 -30.96 -13.05
N GLU A 244 -6.49 -32.15 -12.95
CA GLU A 244 -7.26 -32.75 -14.06
C GLU A 244 -8.52 -31.97 -14.41
N ASP A 245 -9.21 -31.44 -13.39
CA ASP A 245 -10.35 -30.54 -13.55
C ASP A 245 -9.87 -29.08 -13.62
N PRO A 246 -10.10 -28.36 -14.73
CA PRO A 246 -9.73 -26.95 -14.85
C PRO A 246 -10.29 -26.07 -13.72
N GLU A 247 -11.48 -26.38 -13.17
CA GLU A 247 -12.08 -25.60 -12.07
C GLU A 247 -11.25 -25.69 -10.78
N MET A 248 -10.44 -26.74 -10.62
CA MET A 248 -9.49 -26.90 -9.52
C MET A 248 -8.17 -26.14 -9.76
N HIS A 249 -7.99 -25.55 -10.95
CA HIS A 249 -6.84 -24.73 -11.31
C HIS A 249 -7.21 -23.33 -11.82
N ARG A 250 -8.41 -22.83 -11.53
CA ARG A 250 -8.78 -21.44 -11.81
C ARG A 250 -7.79 -20.45 -11.21
N MET A 251 -7.54 -19.34 -11.92
CA MET A 251 -6.67 -18.24 -11.49
C MET A 251 -7.14 -17.66 -10.16
N ASN A 252 -8.45 -17.44 -10.03
CA ASN A 252 -9.13 -17.21 -8.77
C ASN A 252 -10.58 -17.72 -8.80
N TYR A 253 -11.30 -17.70 -7.68
CA TYR A 253 -12.64 -18.30 -7.62
C TYR A 253 -13.72 -17.64 -8.48
N GLY A 254 -13.51 -16.40 -8.94
CA GLY A 254 -14.43 -15.72 -9.87
C GLY A 254 -13.95 -15.70 -11.31
N VAL A 255 -12.72 -16.12 -11.59
CA VAL A 255 -12.07 -15.99 -12.91
C VAL A 255 -11.28 -17.26 -13.22
N MET A 256 -11.68 -17.97 -14.27
CA MET A 256 -10.92 -19.12 -14.76
C MET A 256 -9.51 -18.72 -15.18
N TYR A 257 -9.41 -17.73 -16.05
CA TYR A 257 -8.16 -17.19 -16.55
C TYR A 257 -8.39 -15.81 -17.18
N ASP A 258 -7.50 -14.85 -16.90
CA ASP A 258 -7.50 -13.52 -17.49
C ASP A 258 -6.06 -13.09 -17.84
N PRO A 259 -5.70 -12.97 -19.14
CA PRO A 259 -4.35 -12.62 -19.56
C PRO A 259 -3.92 -11.19 -19.16
N ALA A 260 -4.86 -10.31 -18.79
CA ALA A 260 -4.53 -8.98 -18.28
C ALA A 260 -4.02 -9.04 -16.83
N LEU A 261 -4.46 -10.03 -16.06
CA LEU A 261 -4.01 -10.27 -14.68
C LEU A 261 -2.69 -11.06 -14.62
N SER A 262 -2.42 -11.93 -15.59
CA SER A 262 -1.11 -12.59 -15.71
C SER A 262 -0.02 -11.68 -16.31
N GLY A 263 -0.41 -10.53 -16.85
CA GLY A 263 0.51 -9.57 -17.48
C GLY A 263 0.90 -9.92 -18.92
N GLU A 264 0.23 -10.89 -19.55
CA GLU A 264 0.46 -11.27 -20.94
C GLU A 264 -0.03 -10.23 -21.94
N ILE A 265 -1.07 -9.47 -21.56
CA ILE A 265 -1.60 -8.35 -22.36
C ILE A 265 -1.79 -7.12 -21.49
N ARG A 266 -1.80 -5.94 -22.13
CA ARG A 266 -2.34 -4.71 -21.53
C ARG A 266 -3.69 -4.39 -22.14
N VAL A 267 -4.65 -3.99 -21.30
CA VAL A 267 -6.01 -3.62 -21.70
C VAL A 267 -6.23 -2.12 -21.56
N PRO A 268 -7.05 -1.48 -22.43
CA PRO A 268 -7.47 -0.11 -22.22
C PRO A 268 -8.15 0.03 -20.87
N VAL A 269 -7.70 1.01 -20.08
CA VAL A 269 -8.26 1.27 -18.74
C VAL A 269 -9.29 2.39 -18.85
N ASP A 270 -10.29 2.15 -19.70
CA ASP A 270 -11.28 3.17 -20.00
C ASP A 270 -12.37 3.18 -18.92
N ALA A 271 -12.38 4.27 -18.15
CA ALA A 271 -13.37 4.69 -17.17
C ALA A 271 -13.76 3.66 -16.09
N ILE A 272 -12.96 3.61 -15.01
CA ILE A 272 -13.46 3.11 -13.72
C ILE A 272 -14.82 3.79 -13.46
N PRO A 273 -15.90 3.03 -13.22
CA PRO A 273 -17.22 3.61 -13.01
C PRO A 273 -17.18 4.68 -11.92
N LYS A 274 -17.73 5.86 -12.24
CA LYS A 274 -17.84 6.94 -11.25
C LYS A 274 -18.67 6.45 -10.08
N MET A 275 -18.14 6.62 -8.88
CA MET A 275 -18.91 6.32 -7.67
C MET A 275 -20.09 7.30 -7.58
N PRO A 276 -21.27 6.85 -7.12
CA PRO A 276 -22.33 7.77 -6.72
C PRO A 276 -21.84 8.65 -5.57
N LEU A 277 -22.34 9.88 -5.48
CA LEU A 277 -21.98 10.77 -4.39
C LEU A 277 -22.69 10.39 -3.10
N ASP A 278 -22.09 9.45 -2.36
CA ASP A 278 -22.53 8.94 -1.07
C ASP A 278 -21.43 9.12 0.01
N ALA A 279 -21.67 8.63 1.23
CA ALA A 279 -20.68 8.64 2.33
C ALA A 279 -19.31 8.11 1.88
N ARG A 280 -19.29 7.00 1.12
CA ARG A 280 -18.04 6.35 0.69
C ARG A 280 -17.29 7.25 -0.29
N LYS A 281 -17.99 7.91 -1.23
CA LYS A 281 -17.35 8.86 -2.15
C LYS A 281 -16.85 10.12 -1.42
N ILE A 282 -17.57 10.64 -0.43
CA ILE A 282 -17.11 11.79 0.37
C ILE A 282 -15.80 11.44 1.09
N ILE A 283 -15.77 10.30 1.79
CA ILE A 283 -14.58 9.81 2.50
C ILE A 283 -13.41 9.64 1.53
N ALA A 284 -13.65 8.94 0.41
CA ALA A 284 -12.63 8.71 -0.60
C ALA A 284 -12.10 10.02 -1.20
N ARG A 285 -12.98 10.98 -1.48
CA ARG A 285 -12.62 12.31 -1.97
C ARG A 285 -11.76 13.06 -0.98
N ARG A 286 -12.07 13.03 0.31
CA ARG A 286 -11.26 13.70 1.33
C ARG A 286 -9.91 13.03 1.49
N ALA A 287 -9.87 11.69 1.57
CA ALA A 287 -8.61 10.95 1.66
C ALA A 287 -7.71 11.17 0.43
N ALA A 288 -8.29 11.39 -0.75
CA ALA A 288 -7.55 11.66 -1.97
C ALA A 288 -6.73 12.96 -1.96
N PHE A 289 -7.04 13.92 -1.07
CA PHE A 289 -6.21 15.12 -0.86
C PHE A 289 -4.82 14.81 -0.28
N GLU A 290 -4.64 13.63 0.31
CA GLU A 290 -3.37 13.22 0.92
C GLU A 290 -2.47 12.44 -0.05
N LEU A 291 -2.94 12.19 -1.28
CA LEU A 291 -2.21 11.35 -2.23
C LEU A 291 -0.86 11.98 -2.63
N PRO A 292 0.26 11.27 -2.44
CA PRO A 292 1.58 11.79 -2.76
C PRO A 292 1.84 11.73 -4.27
N MET A 293 2.04 12.87 -4.92
CA MET A 293 2.39 12.91 -6.34
C MET A 293 3.72 12.19 -6.60
N ASN A 294 3.72 11.26 -7.55
CA ASN A 294 4.80 10.31 -7.85
C ASN A 294 5.20 9.41 -6.68
N GLY A 295 4.36 9.31 -5.65
CA GLY A 295 4.59 8.47 -4.49
C GLY A 295 4.11 7.03 -4.69
N VAL A 296 4.61 6.17 -3.83
CA VAL A 296 4.21 4.76 -3.75
C VAL A 296 3.17 4.59 -2.65
N ILE A 297 2.02 4.02 -3.01
CA ILE A 297 0.89 3.86 -2.10
C ILE A 297 0.40 2.42 -2.00
N ASN A 298 -0.23 2.10 -0.88
CA ASN A 298 -1.03 0.89 -0.69
C ASN A 298 -2.45 1.29 -0.27
N LEU A 299 -3.45 0.64 -0.86
CA LEU A 299 -4.86 0.86 -0.58
C LEU A 299 -5.49 -0.44 -0.09
N GLY A 300 -6.04 -0.43 1.13
CA GLY A 300 -6.72 -1.58 1.70
C GLY A 300 -8.10 -1.86 1.09
N VAL A 301 -8.62 -3.07 1.32
CA VAL A 301 -9.96 -3.48 0.86
C VAL A 301 -11.07 -2.59 1.43
N GLY A 302 -12.11 -2.31 0.63
CA GLY A 302 -13.38 -1.76 1.10
C GLY A 302 -13.45 -0.24 0.96
N ALA A 303 -13.59 0.50 2.06
CA ALA A 303 -13.64 1.96 2.01
C ALA A 303 -12.43 2.58 1.26
N PRO A 304 -11.18 2.09 1.42
CA PRO A 304 -10.03 2.63 0.69
C PRO A 304 -10.03 2.33 -0.82
N ASP A 305 -10.69 1.28 -1.32
CA ASP A 305 -10.86 1.05 -2.77
C ASP A 305 -11.50 2.26 -3.47
N GLY A 306 -12.32 3.03 -2.74
CA GLY A 306 -12.92 4.25 -3.26
C GLY A 306 -11.89 5.34 -3.60
N VAL A 307 -10.75 5.37 -2.91
CA VAL A 307 -9.67 6.34 -3.15
C VAL A 307 -9.04 6.11 -4.53
N ALA A 308 -8.84 4.85 -4.93
CA ALA A 308 -8.38 4.52 -6.28
C ALA A 308 -9.36 5.00 -7.35
N SER A 309 -10.66 4.77 -7.14
CA SER A 309 -11.72 5.21 -8.06
C SER A 309 -11.77 6.74 -8.18
N VAL A 310 -11.63 7.46 -7.07
CA VAL A 310 -11.56 8.94 -7.10
C VAL A 310 -10.28 9.42 -7.77
N ALA A 311 -9.13 8.80 -7.49
CA ALA A 311 -7.88 9.16 -8.16
C ALA A 311 -7.96 8.96 -9.68
N ALA A 312 -8.66 7.92 -10.15
CA ALA A 312 -8.93 7.73 -11.56
C ALA A 312 -9.93 8.77 -12.11
N GLU A 313 -11.03 9.05 -11.40
CA GLU A 313 -12.02 10.09 -11.77
C GLU A 313 -11.37 11.47 -11.92
N GLU A 314 -10.39 11.79 -11.07
CA GLU A 314 -9.68 13.07 -11.03
C GLU A 314 -8.35 13.07 -11.83
N GLN A 315 -8.05 12.00 -12.57
CA GLN A 315 -6.84 11.86 -13.41
C GLN A 315 -5.51 11.97 -12.64
N VAL A 316 -5.52 11.55 -11.37
CA VAL A 316 -4.35 11.51 -10.48
C VAL A 316 -3.64 10.15 -10.56
N SER A 317 -4.35 9.08 -10.91
CA SER A 317 -3.81 7.70 -10.90
C SER A 317 -2.52 7.50 -11.69
N THR A 318 -2.32 8.23 -12.79
CA THR A 318 -1.09 8.17 -13.61
C THR A 318 0.16 8.70 -12.91
N TYR A 319 -0.02 9.42 -11.80
CA TYR A 319 1.06 9.96 -10.97
C TYR A 319 1.27 9.17 -9.68
N LEU A 320 0.68 7.97 -9.56
CA LEU A 320 0.79 7.14 -8.37
C LEU A 320 1.31 5.77 -8.75
N THR A 321 2.21 5.23 -7.93
CA THR A 321 2.54 3.81 -7.99
C THR A 321 1.70 3.10 -6.94
N MET A 322 0.61 2.46 -7.37
CA MET A 322 -0.21 1.62 -6.50
C MET A 322 0.44 0.24 -6.34
N THR A 323 0.43 -0.29 -5.12
CA THR A 323 1.01 -1.59 -4.81
C THR A 323 0.03 -2.45 -4.01
N THR A 324 0.16 -3.77 -4.12
CA THR A 324 -0.51 -4.73 -3.24
C THR A 324 0.54 -5.49 -2.43
N GLU A 325 0.18 -5.87 -1.21
CA GLU A 325 1.03 -6.69 -0.34
C GLU A 325 1.33 -8.07 -0.94
N ALA A 326 0.52 -8.52 -1.90
CA ALA A 326 0.68 -9.80 -2.57
C ALA A 326 1.75 -9.78 -3.69
N GLY A 327 2.28 -8.60 -4.03
CA GLY A 327 3.43 -8.46 -4.92
C GLY A 327 3.22 -7.65 -6.20
N ALA A 328 2.01 -7.16 -6.49
CA ALA A 328 1.76 -6.37 -7.69
C ALA A 328 2.20 -4.90 -7.51
N LEU A 329 2.89 -4.34 -8.51
CA LEU A 329 3.25 -2.92 -8.59
C LEU A 329 2.71 -2.29 -9.89
N GLY A 330 2.10 -1.11 -9.76
CA GLY A 330 1.55 -0.36 -10.87
C GLY A 330 0.25 -0.97 -11.42
N GLY A 331 -0.20 -0.44 -12.55
CA GLY A 331 -1.47 -0.83 -13.15
C GLY A 331 -2.69 -0.38 -12.34
N VAL A 332 -3.80 -1.10 -12.51
CA VAL A 332 -5.04 -0.87 -11.76
C VAL A 332 -5.35 -2.07 -10.88
N LEU A 333 -5.41 -1.80 -9.58
CA LEU A 333 -5.69 -2.81 -8.56
C LEU A 333 -7.05 -3.47 -8.82
N ALA A 334 -7.05 -4.79 -8.86
CA ALA A 334 -8.26 -5.57 -9.00
C ALA A 334 -9.00 -5.68 -7.67
N SER A 335 -10.32 -5.86 -7.74
CA SER A 335 -11.20 -5.99 -6.57
C SER A 335 -11.95 -7.33 -6.59
N GLY A 336 -12.77 -7.59 -5.56
CA GLY A 336 -13.59 -8.80 -5.50
C GLY A 336 -12.76 -10.08 -5.40
N SER A 337 -13.00 -11.06 -6.27
CA SER A 337 -12.25 -12.33 -6.27
C SER A 337 -10.81 -12.18 -6.75
N SER A 338 -10.50 -11.12 -7.51
CA SER A 338 -9.16 -10.84 -8.02
C SER A 338 -8.37 -9.90 -7.10
N PHE A 339 -8.88 -9.59 -5.90
CA PHE A 339 -8.19 -8.71 -4.94
C PHE A 339 -6.74 -9.18 -4.66
N GLY A 340 -5.82 -8.21 -4.57
CA GLY A 340 -4.39 -8.43 -4.44
C GLY A 340 -3.64 -8.51 -5.78
N SER A 341 -4.34 -8.73 -6.89
CA SER A 341 -3.76 -8.68 -8.25
C SER A 341 -3.95 -7.29 -8.88
N SER A 342 -3.30 -7.04 -10.01
CA SER A 342 -3.43 -5.79 -10.76
C SER A 342 -3.50 -6.08 -12.25
N VAL A 343 -4.45 -5.46 -12.96
CA VAL A 343 -4.42 -5.45 -14.43
C VAL A 343 -3.43 -4.40 -14.90
N ASN A 344 -2.71 -4.70 -15.98
CA ASN A 344 -1.65 -3.82 -16.49
C ASN A 344 -0.56 -3.54 -15.43
N ALA A 345 -0.30 -4.49 -14.53
CA ALA A 345 0.80 -4.37 -13.57
C ALA A 345 2.11 -4.07 -14.34
N ASP A 346 2.92 -3.16 -13.78
CA ASP A 346 4.22 -2.87 -14.36
C ASP A 346 5.24 -3.91 -13.91
N THR A 347 5.06 -4.49 -12.72
CA THR A 347 5.86 -5.61 -12.22
C THR A 347 5.07 -6.44 -11.22
N ILE A 348 5.37 -7.74 -11.16
CA ILE A 348 4.95 -8.65 -10.09
C ILE A 348 6.22 -9.19 -9.44
N ILE A 349 6.40 -8.92 -8.15
CA ILE A 349 7.48 -9.46 -7.32
C ILE A 349 6.94 -10.46 -6.30
N ASP A 350 7.82 -11.26 -5.72
CA ASP A 350 7.43 -12.21 -4.68
C ASP A 350 6.97 -11.47 -3.42
N GLN A 351 5.98 -12.04 -2.74
CA GLN A 351 5.31 -11.39 -1.60
C GLN A 351 6.28 -11.07 -0.45
N ASN A 352 7.22 -11.96 -0.15
CA ASN A 352 8.26 -11.68 0.84
C ASN A 352 9.17 -10.47 0.49
N GLN A 353 9.41 -10.19 -0.80
CA GLN A 353 10.18 -9.03 -1.23
C GLN A 353 9.35 -7.76 -1.13
N MET A 354 8.05 -7.85 -1.42
CA MET A 354 7.11 -6.75 -1.18
C MET A 354 7.06 -6.38 0.30
N PHE A 355 7.06 -7.36 1.20
CA PHE A 355 7.09 -7.07 2.64
C PHE A 355 8.44 -6.57 3.13
N ASP A 356 9.56 -6.94 2.52
CA ASP A 356 10.83 -6.27 2.79
C ASP A 356 10.75 -4.77 2.43
N PHE A 357 10.14 -4.44 1.29
CA PHE A 357 9.89 -3.05 0.89
C PHE A 357 8.96 -2.31 1.86
N TYR A 358 7.85 -2.93 2.29
CA TYR A 358 6.91 -2.32 3.24
C TYR A 358 7.54 -2.16 4.63
N HIS A 359 8.20 -3.19 5.17
CA HIS A 359 8.87 -3.13 6.48
C HIS A 359 10.03 -2.12 6.49
N GLY A 360 10.64 -1.86 5.34
CA GLY A 360 11.67 -0.84 5.17
C GLY A 360 11.15 0.60 5.06
N GLY A 361 9.84 0.82 5.15
CA GLY A 361 9.23 2.15 5.02
C GLY A 361 9.18 2.68 3.58
N GLY A 362 9.03 1.76 2.62
CA GLY A 362 8.95 2.07 1.20
C GLY A 362 7.65 2.75 0.76
N LEU A 363 6.58 2.65 1.54
CA LEU A 363 5.30 3.31 1.25
C LEU A 363 5.32 4.77 1.71
N ASP A 364 5.00 5.68 0.80
CA ASP A 364 4.84 7.11 1.11
C ASP A 364 3.52 7.36 1.85
N LEU A 365 2.46 6.66 1.45
CA LEU A 365 1.14 6.75 2.06
C LEU A 365 0.44 5.39 2.01
N THR A 366 -0.32 5.07 3.04
CA THR A 366 -1.36 4.04 2.97
C THR A 366 -2.72 4.58 3.35
N CYS A 367 -3.76 4.07 2.68
CA CYS A 367 -5.16 4.30 3.08
C CYS A 367 -5.77 2.97 3.51
N LEU A 368 -6.23 2.88 4.76
CA LEU A 368 -6.73 1.64 5.36
C LEU A 368 -8.09 1.85 6.03
N GLY A 369 -8.90 0.78 6.10
CA GLY A 369 -10.15 0.82 6.86
C GLY A 369 -9.89 0.81 8.37
N MET A 370 -10.85 1.31 9.17
CA MET A 370 -10.87 1.07 10.62
C MET A 370 -12.23 0.49 11.04
N ALA A 371 -12.23 -0.51 11.92
CA ALA A 371 -13.47 -1.03 12.51
C ALA A 371 -13.83 -0.27 13.80
N GLU A 372 -12.83 -0.01 14.65
CA GLU A 372 -12.95 0.81 15.85
C GLU A 372 -11.70 1.68 16.02
N CYS A 373 -11.85 2.81 16.71
CA CYS A 373 -10.77 3.71 17.11
C CYS A 373 -10.99 4.19 18.54
N ASP A 374 -9.93 4.31 19.33
CA ASP A 374 -10.00 4.79 20.71
C ASP A 374 -9.39 6.17 20.96
N GLU A 375 -9.46 6.64 22.21
CA GLU A 375 -9.00 7.98 22.62
C GLU A 375 -7.49 8.22 22.40
N GLN A 376 -6.69 7.15 22.35
CA GLN A 376 -5.25 7.21 22.09
C GLN A 376 -4.92 7.09 20.59
N GLY A 377 -5.94 7.04 19.73
CA GLY A 377 -5.79 6.84 18.30
C GLY A 377 -5.44 5.40 17.91
N ASN A 378 -5.60 4.43 18.81
CA ASN A 378 -5.43 3.03 18.42
C ASN A 378 -6.54 2.64 17.44
N VAL A 379 -6.24 1.71 16.54
CA VAL A 379 -7.23 1.16 15.59
C VAL A 379 -7.32 -0.36 15.75
N ASN A 380 -8.55 -0.85 15.72
CA ASN A 380 -8.87 -2.27 15.67
C ASN A 380 -9.47 -2.65 14.32
N THR A 381 -8.93 -3.72 13.74
CA THR A 381 -9.48 -4.42 12.57
C THR A 381 -9.39 -5.94 12.70
N SER A 382 -8.67 -6.46 13.70
CA SER A 382 -8.36 -7.88 13.85
C SER A 382 -9.50 -8.69 14.50
N ARG A 383 -10.14 -8.14 15.53
CA ARG A 383 -11.26 -8.80 16.23
C ARG A 383 -12.26 -7.75 16.70
N PHE A 384 -13.49 -7.85 16.22
CA PHE A 384 -14.57 -6.94 16.63
C PHE A 384 -15.92 -7.60 16.40
N GLY A 385 -16.92 -7.24 17.21
CA GLY A 385 -18.28 -7.78 17.10
C GLY A 385 -18.35 -9.32 17.22
N GLY A 386 -17.44 -9.92 18.00
CA GLY A 386 -17.34 -11.37 18.19
C GLY A 386 -16.73 -12.14 17.02
N LYS A 387 -16.23 -11.47 15.97
CA LYS A 387 -15.61 -12.12 14.81
C LYS A 387 -14.09 -12.02 14.85
N LEU A 388 -13.40 -13.15 14.68
CA LEU A 388 -11.96 -13.21 14.47
C LEU A 388 -11.65 -13.09 12.97
N ASN A 389 -11.23 -11.91 12.52
CA ASN A 389 -10.81 -11.67 11.13
C ASN A 389 -9.29 -11.82 10.97
N GLY A 390 -8.54 -11.32 11.96
CA GLY A 390 -7.10 -11.23 11.96
C GLY A 390 -6.54 -9.98 11.26
N CYS A 391 -5.25 -9.70 11.44
CA CYS A 391 -4.63 -8.47 10.97
C CYS A 391 -4.24 -8.44 9.49
N GLY A 392 -4.04 -9.58 8.82
CA GLY A 392 -3.45 -9.64 7.48
C GLY A 392 -2.14 -8.83 7.41
N GLY A 393 -1.95 -8.09 6.32
CA GLY A 393 -0.85 -7.12 6.17
C GLY A 393 -1.05 -5.79 6.92
N PHE A 394 -2.15 -5.60 7.66
CA PHE A 394 -2.50 -4.29 8.23
C PHE A 394 -1.42 -3.72 9.15
N ILE A 395 -0.84 -4.54 10.04
CA ILE A 395 0.21 -4.11 10.97
C ILE A 395 1.49 -3.79 10.17
N ASP A 396 1.87 -4.66 9.23
CA ASP A 396 3.04 -4.48 8.38
C ASP A 396 3.00 -3.14 7.62
N ILE A 397 1.82 -2.79 7.10
CA ILE A 397 1.59 -1.61 6.25
C ILE A 397 1.44 -0.35 7.10
N SER A 398 0.51 -0.34 8.05
CA SER A 398 0.18 0.86 8.85
C SER A 398 1.34 1.33 9.72
N GLN A 399 2.12 0.41 10.28
CA GLN A 399 3.22 0.77 11.19
C GLN A 399 4.43 1.36 10.45
N ASN A 400 4.69 0.96 9.20
CA ASN A 400 5.91 1.33 8.49
C ASN A 400 5.69 2.33 7.35
N SER A 401 4.45 2.57 6.92
CA SER A 401 4.17 3.61 5.92
C SER A 401 4.56 4.97 6.47
N ARG A 402 5.09 5.87 5.62
CA ARG A 402 5.51 7.21 6.08
C ARG A 402 4.34 8.04 6.58
N ALA A 403 3.15 7.86 6.01
CA ALA A 403 1.90 8.44 6.48
C ALA A 403 0.73 7.45 6.35
N VAL A 404 -0.30 7.63 7.18
CA VAL A 404 -1.47 6.74 7.24
C VAL A 404 -2.77 7.54 7.22
N VAL A 405 -3.72 7.13 6.38
CA VAL A 405 -5.08 7.67 6.36
C VAL A 405 -6.06 6.54 6.63
N PHE A 406 -6.62 6.53 7.83
CA PHE A 406 -7.74 5.65 8.14
C PHE A 406 -9.04 6.21 7.57
N VAL A 407 -9.75 5.39 6.82
CA VAL A 407 -11.00 5.76 6.15
C VAL A 407 -12.15 4.87 6.62
N SER A 408 -13.24 5.47 7.08
CA SER A 408 -14.44 4.75 7.48
C SER A 408 -15.62 5.70 7.64
N THR A 409 -16.85 5.20 7.58
CA THR A 409 -17.97 5.93 8.15
C THR A 409 -17.75 6.17 9.65
N PHE A 410 -18.38 7.22 10.21
CA PHE A 410 -18.26 7.59 11.62
C PHE A 410 -18.97 6.59 12.56
N THR A 411 -20.16 6.13 12.16
CA THR A 411 -20.91 5.06 12.83
C THR A 411 -21.13 3.88 11.88
N ALA A 412 -21.49 2.72 12.43
CA ALA A 412 -21.80 1.49 11.68
C ALA A 412 -23.23 0.99 11.94
N GLY A 413 -23.70 0.02 11.16
CA GLY A 413 -24.99 -0.63 11.39
C GLY A 413 -26.20 0.10 10.80
N GLY A 414 -26.03 0.73 9.63
CA GLY A 414 -27.15 1.29 8.85
C GLY A 414 -27.16 2.81 8.71
N LEU A 415 -26.03 3.49 8.92
CA LEU A 415 -25.90 4.92 8.64
C LEU A 415 -26.35 5.23 7.19
N LYS A 416 -27.20 6.25 7.05
CA LYS A 416 -27.60 6.83 5.75
C LYS A 416 -27.39 8.33 5.81
N VAL A 417 -26.69 8.83 4.80
CA VAL A 417 -26.46 10.26 4.62
C VAL A 417 -26.97 10.70 3.26
N GLU A 418 -27.40 11.95 3.21
CA GLU A 418 -27.84 12.65 2.02
C GLU A 418 -27.06 13.95 1.90
N ILE A 419 -27.05 14.52 0.70
CA ILE A 419 -26.44 15.81 0.44
C ILE A 419 -27.54 16.75 -0.02
N ASP A 420 -27.75 17.82 0.74
CA ASP A 420 -28.71 18.88 0.44
C ASP A 420 -27.97 20.22 0.36
N ASP A 421 -28.05 20.87 -0.81
CA ASP A 421 -27.38 22.15 -1.12
C ASP A 421 -25.90 22.20 -0.69
N GLY A 422 -25.14 21.13 -0.99
CA GLY A 422 -23.71 21.03 -0.66
C GLY A 422 -23.41 20.82 0.83
N LYS A 423 -24.42 20.49 1.64
CA LYS A 423 -24.31 20.13 3.05
C LYS A 423 -24.65 18.67 3.27
N LEU A 424 -23.96 18.04 4.21
CA LEU A 424 -24.23 16.69 4.65
C LEU A 424 -25.44 16.70 5.60
N VAL A 425 -26.40 15.80 5.34
CA VAL A 425 -27.55 15.55 6.20
C VAL A 425 -27.54 14.08 6.62
N ILE A 426 -27.60 13.82 7.92
CA ILE A 426 -27.71 12.46 8.46
C ILE A 426 -29.20 12.08 8.47
N ALA A 427 -29.63 11.36 7.43
CA ALA A 427 -31.02 10.90 7.29
C ALA A 427 -31.36 9.76 8.26
N GLN A 428 -30.37 8.90 8.56
CA GLN A 428 -30.50 7.82 9.53
C GLN A 428 -29.16 7.56 10.19
N GLU A 429 -29.08 7.63 11.50
CA GLU A 429 -27.84 7.35 12.23
C GLU A 429 -27.54 5.83 12.30
N GLY A 430 -26.25 5.49 12.38
CA GLY A 430 -25.76 4.14 12.61
C GLY A 430 -26.03 3.66 14.05
N LYS A 431 -26.22 2.34 14.19
CA LYS A 431 -26.50 1.68 15.47
C LYS A 431 -25.27 1.52 16.37
N PHE A 432 -24.08 1.44 15.77
CA PHE A 432 -22.85 1.12 16.48
C PHE A 432 -21.86 2.28 16.38
N ARG A 433 -21.34 2.71 17.53
CA ARG A 433 -20.24 3.67 17.61
C ARG A 433 -18.95 2.99 17.18
N LYS A 434 -18.10 3.73 16.46
CA LYS A 434 -16.76 3.27 16.07
C LYS A 434 -15.65 3.97 16.84
N PHE A 435 -15.93 5.15 17.39
CA PHE A 435 -15.04 5.88 18.29
C PHE A 435 -15.39 5.50 19.73
N VAL A 436 -14.73 4.45 20.22
CA VAL A 436 -14.99 3.79 21.49
C VAL A 436 -13.97 4.22 22.54
N LYS A 437 -14.24 3.97 23.83
CA LYS A 437 -13.30 4.38 24.88
C LYS A 437 -11.96 3.63 24.80
N SER A 438 -12.01 2.35 24.48
CA SER A 438 -10.83 1.49 24.32
C SER A 438 -11.18 0.39 23.33
N VAL A 439 -10.27 0.09 22.41
CA VAL A 439 -10.48 -1.00 21.44
C VAL A 439 -10.33 -2.37 22.09
N GLU A 440 -11.02 -3.39 21.54
CA GLU A 440 -10.87 -4.78 22.01
C GLU A 440 -9.45 -5.32 21.77
N GLN A 441 -8.89 -5.02 20.60
CA GLN A 441 -7.50 -5.32 20.27
C GLN A 441 -6.84 -4.12 19.59
N ILE A 442 -5.61 -3.81 20.00
CA ILE A 442 -4.79 -2.81 19.31
C ILE A 442 -4.18 -3.48 18.09
N THR A 443 -4.72 -3.21 16.90
CA THR A 443 -4.10 -3.64 15.63
C THR A 443 -3.12 -2.58 15.12
N PHE A 444 -3.39 -1.30 15.37
CA PHE A 444 -2.44 -0.20 15.18
C PHE A 444 -2.36 0.63 16.46
N ALA A 445 -1.14 0.95 16.89
CA ALA A 445 -0.87 1.65 18.13
C ALA A 445 -0.66 3.15 17.89
N GLY A 446 -1.69 3.96 18.18
CA GLY A 446 -1.68 5.40 17.93
C GLY A 446 -0.56 6.11 18.71
N LYS A 447 -0.43 5.83 20.00
CA LYS A 447 0.65 6.42 20.81
C LYS A 447 2.04 6.14 20.25
N TYR A 448 2.30 4.90 19.81
CA TYR A 448 3.58 4.53 19.22
C TYR A 448 3.83 5.29 17.91
N ALA A 449 2.82 5.41 17.05
CA ALA A 449 2.91 6.22 15.83
C ALA A 449 3.21 7.71 16.13
N ALA A 450 2.56 8.29 17.15
CA ALA A 450 2.82 9.66 17.57
C ALA A 450 4.25 9.85 18.11
N GLU A 451 4.78 8.89 18.88
CA GLU A 451 6.17 8.89 19.35
C GLU A 451 7.17 8.83 18.19
N GLN A 452 6.82 8.12 17.10
CA GLN A 452 7.61 8.10 15.86
C GLN A 452 7.36 9.32 14.96
N SER A 453 6.52 10.28 15.37
CA SER A 453 6.11 11.44 14.56
C SER A 453 5.51 11.04 13.20
N GLN A 454 4.85 9.89 13.13
CA GLN A 454 4.16 9.42 11.93
C GLN A 454 2.87 10.23 11.73
N PRO A 455 2.64 10.87 10.58
CA PRO A 455 1.37 11.52 10.28
C PRO A 455 0.24 10.51 10.13
N VAL A 456 -0.84 10.71 10.89
CA VAL A 456 -2.03 9.84 10.87
C VAL A 456 -3.30 10.68 10.86
N LEU A 457 -4.18 10.39 9.89
CA LEU A 457 -5.51 10.98 9.78
C LEU A 457 -6.61 9.92 9.88
N TYR A 458 -7.75 10.32 10.44
CA TYR A 458 -8.96 9.51 10.52
C TYR A 458 -10.08 10.25 9.81
N VAL A 459 -10.37 9.85 8.59
CA VAL A 459 -11.30 10.51 7.68
C VAL A 459 -12.64 9.78 7.71
N THR A 460 -13.70 10.54 8.01
CA THR A 460 -15.09 10.07 7.96
C THR A 460 -15.93 10.91 7.00
N GLU A 461 -17.20 10.55 6.83
CA GLU A 461 -18.11 11.33 6.01
C GLU A 461 -18.42 12.70 6.63
N ARG A 462 -18.37 12.82 7.97
CA ARG A 462 -18.81 13.99 8.72
C ARG A 462 -17.70 14.83 9.33
N CYS A 463 -16.51 14.27 9.53
CA CYS A 463 -15.36 14.98 10.11
C CYS A 463 -14.02 14.28 9.82
N VAL A 464 -12.93 15.01 10.10
CA VAL A 464 -11.56 14.50 10.05
C VAL A 464 -10.88 14.72 11.39
N PHE A 465 -10.22 13.68 11.90
CA PHE A 465 -9.31 13.77 13.03
C PHE A 465 -7.86 13.63 12.59
N GLN A 466 -6.97 14.28 13.32
CA GLN A 466 -5.53 14.08 13.25
C GLN A 466 -5.02 13.47 14.57
N LEU A 467 -4.06 12.58 14.47
CA LEU A 467 -3.32 12.08 15.63
C LEU A 467 -2.29 13.11 16.09
N THR A 468 -2.30 13.44 17.37
CA THR A 468 -1.30 14.28 18.05
C THR A 468 -0.67 13.51 19.21
N PRO A 469 0.47 13.96 19.76
CA PRO A 469 1.05 13.37 20.98
C PRO A 469 0.07 13.32 22.17
N GLU A 470 -0.90 14.24 22.23
CA GLU A 470 -1.89 14.34 23.29
C GLU A 470 -3.15 13.50 23.03
N GLY A 471 -3.36 12.99 21.80
CA GLY A 471 -4.53 12.21 21.40
C GLY A 471 -5.14 12.68 20.08
N LEU A 472 -6.42 12.35 19.86
CA LEU A 472 -7.14 12.72 18.64
C LEU A 472 -7.62 14.18 18.66
N GLU A 473 -7.23 14.96 17.66
CA GLU A 473 -7.72 16.32 17.43
C GLU A 473 -8.74 16.36 16.28
N LEU A 474 -9.89 16.98 16.53
CA LEU A 474 -10.88 17.28 15.49
C LEU A 474 -10.40 18.49 14.67
N ILE A 475 -10.02 18.27 13.42
CA ILE A 475 -9.44 19.30 12.55
C ILE A 475 -10.41 19.80 11.46
N GLU A 476 -11.33 18.95 11.00
CA GLU A 476 -12.31 19.34 9.98
C GLU A 476 -13.73 18.82 10.30
N VAL A 477 -14.75 19.62 9.96
CA VAL A 477 -16.17 19.26 10.13
C VAL A 477 -16.94 19.50 8.83
N ALA A 478 -17.76 18.54 8.41
CA ALA A 478 -18.56 18.65 7.19
C ALA A 478 -19.60 19.79 7.30
N PRO A 479 -19.86 20.54 6.22
CA PRO A 479 -20.96 21.50 6.20
C PRO A 479 -22.29 20.80 6.52
N GLY A 480 -23.09 21.36 7.43
CA GLY A 480 -24.36 20.78 7.87
C GLY A 480 -24.29 19.95 9.17
N ILE A 481 -23.07 19.62 9.62
CA ILE A 481 -22.82 18.83 10.82
C ILE A 481 -22.58 19.73 12.03
N ASP A 482 -23.24 19.39 13.14
CA ASP A 482 -23.07 20.04 14.44
C ASP A 482 -22.14 19.20 15.34
N ILE A 483 -21.16 19.85 15.97
CA ILE A 483 -20.13 19.15 16.75
C ILE A 483 -20.74 18.41 17.95
N GLU A 484 -21.65 19.03 18.70
CA GLU A 484 -22.22 18.42 19.90
C GLU A 484 -23.18 17.29 19.53
N ARG A 485 -24.11 17.56 18.60
CA ARG A 485 -25.17 16.62 18.21
C ARG A 485 -24.67 15.46 17.37
N ASP A 486 -23.85 15.73 16.35
CA ASP A 486 -23.56 14.74 15.30
C ASP A 486 -22.17 14.10 15.44
N ILE A 487 -21.28 14.66 16.28
CA ILE A 487 -19.95 14.11 16.54
C ILE A 487 -19.87 13.62 17.99
N LEU A 488 -19.91 14.53 18.97
CA LEU A 488 -19.65 14.19 20.38
C LEU A 488 -20.68 13.23 20.98
N ALA A 489 -21.97 13.35 20.63
CA ALA A 489 -23.00 12.43 21.09
C ALA A 489 -22.81 10.97 20.59
N HIS A 490 -21.94 10.77 19.60
CA HIS A 490 -21.68 9.49 18.95
C HIS A 490 -20.27 8.94 19.21
N MET A 491 -19.53 9.55 20.15
CA MET A 491 -18.24 9.07 20.64
C MET A 491 -18.33 8.66 22.11
N ASP A 492 -17.47 7.74 22.53
CA ASP A 492 -17.34 7.36 23.95
C ASP A 492 -16.27 8.17 24.71
N PHE A 493 -15.60 9.10 24.01
CA PHE A 493 -14.60 10.02 24.56
C PHE A 493 -14.70 11.38 23.88
N LYS A 494 -14.11 12.40 24.50
CA LYS A 494 -14.05 13.75 23.93
C LYS A 494 -12.70 13.97 23.25
N PRO A 495 -12.66 14.23 21.94
CA PRO A 495 -11.43 14.59 21.23
C PRO A 495 -10.96 15.99 21.64
N ILE A 496 -9.72 16.31 21.28
CA ILE A 496 -9.19 17.67 21.37
C ILE A 496 -9.92 18.53 20.33
N ILE A 497 -10.43 19.69 20.77
CA ILE A 497 -11.16 20.62 19.91
C ILE A 497 -10.59 22.02 20.16
N HIS A 498 -9.81 22.52 19.20
CA HIS A 498 -9.37 23.90 19.18
C HIS A 498 -10.28 24.73 18.27
N LYS A 499 -10.01 24.71 16.97
CA LYS A 499 -10.75 25.49 15.97
C LYS A 499 -10.84 24.68 14.67
N PRO A 500 -11.67 23.62 14.64
CA PRO A 500 -11.87 22.85 13.42
C PRO A 500 -12.39 23.74 12.30
N VAL A 501 -11.91 23.49 11.08
CA VAL A 501 -12.35 24.22 9.88
C VAL A 501 -13.43 23.44 9.14
N PRO A 502 -14.26 24.08 8.30
CA PRO A 502 -15.15 23.35 7.43
C PRO A 502 -14.38 22.45 6.45
N MET A 503 -14.82 21.20 6.27
CA MET A 503 -14.32 20.33 5.20
C MET A 503 -14.53 20.99 3.83
N ASN A 504 -13.65 20.69 2.86
CA ASN A 504 -13.68 21.34 1.56
C ASN A 504 -15.07 21.19 0.88
N PRO A 505 -15.76 22.28 0.50
CA PRO A 505 -17.11 22.20 -0.06
C PRO A 505 -17.23 21.37 -1.33
N ARG A 506 -16.14 21.22 -2.11
CA ARG A 506 -16.11 20.41 -3.33
C ARG A 506 -16.36 18.92 -3.07
N LEU A 507 -16.08 18.44 -1.85
CA LEU A 507 -16.35 17.05 -1.45
C LEU A 507 -17.83 16.70 -1.60
N PHE A 508 -18.71 17.67 -1.37
CA PHE A 508 -20.17 17.53 -1.31
C PHE A 508 -20.88 17.97 -2.59
N LEU A 509 -20.16 18.10 -3.71
CA LEU A 509 -20.75 18.49 -5.01
C LEU A 509 -20.53 17.39 -6.04
N ASP A 510 -21.58 17.00 -6.78
CA ASP A 510 -21.47 15.92 -7.79
C ASP A 510 -20.84 16.41 -9.10
N LYS A 511 -19.61 16.92 -9.00
CA LYS A 511 -18.75 17.36 -10.10
C LYS A 511 -17.28 17.09 -9.76
N PRO A 512 -16.38 17.06 -10.74
CA PRO A 512 -14.95 16.92 -10.49
C PRO A 512 -14.43 18.01 -9.55
N MET A 513 -13.58 17.62 -8.60
CA MET A 513 -12.95 18.53 -7.63
C MET A 513 -11.81 19.32 -8.26
N LYS A 514 -11.24 18.81 -9.36
CA LYS A 514 -9.97 19.24 -9.95
C LYS A 514 -8.80 18.98 -9.00
N LEU A 515 -8.81 17.80 -8.38
CA LEU A 515 -7.87 17.41 -7.34
C LEU A 515 -6.41 17.48 -7.80
N LEU A 516 -6.13 17.09 -9.04
CA LEU A 516 -4.79 17.16 -9.61
C LEU A 516 -4.16 18.55 -9.47
N ASP A 517 -4.96 19.61 -9.58
CA ASP A 517 -4.48 20.99 -9.45
C ASP A 517 -4.04 21.31 -8.02
N ASP A 518 -4.77 20.80 -7.03
CA ASP A 518 -4.43 20.96 -5.62
C ASP A 518 -3.15 20.20 -5.30
N LEU A 519 -3.06 18.92 -5.69
CA LEU A 519 -1.91 18.06 -5.39
C LEU A 519 -0.61 18.56 -6.05
N LEU A 520 -0.69 19.09 -7.27
CA LEU A 520 0.47 19.70 -7.92
C LEU A 520 0.95 20.96 -7.19
N ASN A 521 0.04 21.71 -6.56
CA ASN A 521 0.30 22.97 -5.88
C ASN A 521 0.69 22.84 -4.40
N LEU A 522 0.26 21.78 -3.70
CA LEU A 522 0.49 21.57 -2.25
C LEU A 522 1.97 21.30 -1.90
N ASN A 523 2.78 20.77 -2.82
CA ASN A 523 4.15 20.32 -2.53
C ASN A 523 5.24 21.36 -2.86
N LEU A 524 4.92 22.66 -2.84
CA LEU A 524 5.87 23.73 -3.20
C LEU A 524 7.20 23.65 -2.41
N CYS A 525 7.15 23.31 -1.12
CA CYS A 525 8.35 23.14 -0.29
C CYS A 525 9.23 21.96 -0.73
N GLU A 526 8.63 20.84 -1.12
CA GLU A 526 9.34 19.63 -1.56
C GLU A 526 9.95 19.79 -2.95
N ARG A 527 9.45 20.76 -3.72
CA ARG A 527 9.98 21.15 -5.03
C ARG A 527 11.25 21.99 -4.93
N VAL A 528 11.70 22.36 -3.72
CA VAL A 528 12.90 23.16 -3.51
C VAL A 528 13.97 22.35 -2.80
N SER A 529 15.12 22.17 -3.44
CA SER A 529 16.30 21.56 -2.83
C SER A 529 17.51 22.48 -2.93
N TYR A 530 18.41 22.38 -1.96
CA TYR A 530 19.63 23.20 -1.92
C TYR A 530 20.87 22.30 -1.88
N ASP A 531 21.77 22.53 -2.84
CA ASP A 531 23.10 21.93 -2.91
C ASP A 531 24.12 22.91 -2.29
N PRO A 532 24.64 22.64 -1.08
CA PRO A 532 25.55 23.54 -0.39
C PRO A 532 26.94 23.61 -1.03
N ASP A 533 27.40 22.52 -1.65
CA ASP A 533 28.73 22.39 -2.26
C ASP A 533 28.82 23.27 -3.52
N ARG A 534 27.74 23.28 -4.31
CA ARG A 534 27.65 24.06 -5.55
C ARG A 534 27.00 25.43 -5.37
N ASN A 535 26.46 25.69 -4.17
CA ASN A 535 25.62 26.86 -3.86
C ASN A 535 24.44 27.03 -4.84
N ILE A 536 23.76 25.92 -5.14
CA ILE A 536 22.63 25.88 -6.09
C ILE A 536 21.33 25.62 -5.35
N LEU A 537 20.36 26.51 -5.50
CA LEU A 537 18.97 26.28 -5.14
C LEU A 537 18.23 25.73 -6.36
N PHE A 538 17.86 24.46 -6.33
CA PHE A 538 17.08 23.84 -7.40
C PHE A 538 15.59 23.94 -7.08
N LEU A 539 14.82 24.46 -8.04
CA LEU A 539 13.37 24.56 -7.95
C LEU A 539 12.75 23.72 -9.08
N ASN A 540 12.01 22.67 -8.72
CA ASN A 540 11.30 21.81 -9.66
C ASN A 540 9.82 22.21 -9.82
N LEU A 541 9.52 23.10 -10.76
CA LEU A 541 8.13 23.47 -11.10
C LEU A 541 7.51 22.55 -12.15
N GLU A 542 8.04 21.33 -12.32
CA GLU A 542 7.51 20.41 -13.29
C GLU A 542 6.02 20.11 -13.03
N GLY A 543 5.18 20.31 -14.06
CA GLY A 543 3.73 20.17 -14.00
C GLY A 543 3.00 21.21 -13.15
N TRP A 544 3.70 22.13 -12.46
CA TRP A 544 3.08 23.10 -11.55
C TRP A 544 2.27 24.16 -12.29
N SER A 545 1.17 24.65 -11.69
CA SER A 545 0.25 25.58 -12.35
C SER A 545 -0.01 26.86 -11.54
N VAL A 546 0.42 28.00 -12.06
CA VAL A 546 0.10 29.34 -11.52
C VAL A 546 -1.22 29.83 -12.09
N ARG A 547 -2.24 29.96 -11.25
CA ARG A 547 -3.63 30.26 -11.66
C ARG A 547 -4.25 31.45 -10.96
N LYS A 548 -3.81 31.73 -9.73
CA LYS A 548 -4.24 32.89 -8.95
C LYS A 548 -3.02 33.61 -8.36
N PRO A 549 -3.14 34.90 -8.01
CA PRO A 549 -2.04 35.67 -7.41
C PRO A 549 -1.38 35.00 -6.20
N ALA A 550 -2.18 34.31 -5.37
CA ALA A 550 -1.71 33.59 -4.19
C ALA A 550 -0.71 32.47 -4.51
N ASP A 551 -0.80 31.82 -5.68
CA ASP A 551 0.13 30.73 -6.05
C ASP A 551 1.57 31.28 -6.23
N VAL A 552 1.69 32.52 -6.73
CA VAL A 552 2.98 33.21 -6.83
C VAL A 552 3.49 33.61 -5.45
N ASP A 553 2.59 34.04 -4.57
CA ASP A 553 2.94 34.47 -3.21
C ASP A 553 3.43 33.29 -2.35
N ASP A 554 2.77 32.13 -2.49
CA ASP A 554 3.15 30.89 -1.82
C ASP A 554 4.51 30.39 -2.31
N LEU A 555 4.75 30.38 -3.64
CA LEU A 555 6.06 30.06 -4.18
C LEU A 555 7.15 31.03 -3.69
N GLN A 556 6.85 32.33 -3.65
CA GLN A 556 7.78 33.33 -3.13
C GLN A 556 8.16 33.03 -1.68
N LYS A 557 7.18 32.73 -0.83
CA LYS A 557 7.41 32.41 0.58
C LYS A 557 8.35 31.21 0.73
N VAL A 558 8.08 30.12 0.00
CA VAL A 558 8.93 28.92 0.03
C VAL A 558 10.36 29.22 -0.40
N LEU A 559 10.53 29.98 -1.49
CA LEU A 559 11.85 30.33 -1.99
C LEU A 559 12.63 31.25 -1.03
N VAL A 560 11.93 32.17 -0.36
CA VAL A 560 12.52 33.02 0.70
C VAL A 560 12.99 32.16 1.86
N ASP A 561 12.16 31.24 2.34
CA ASP A 561 12.51 30.39 3.49
C ASP A 561 13.69 29.46 3.17
N ALA A 562 13.71 28.87 1.97
CA ALA A 562 14.82 28.05 1.51
C ALA A 562 16.13 28.86 1.37
N SER A 563 16.04 30.08 0.82
CA SER A 563 17.21 30.96 0.67
C SER A 563 17.74 31.45 2.02
N LYS A 564 16.86 31.71 3.00
CA LYS A 564 17.26 32.06 4.36
C LYS A 564 17.97 30.90 5.06
N LYS A 565 17.48 29.66 4.89
CA LYS A 565 18.13 28.46 5.42
C LYS A 565 19.55 28.26 4.85
N ALA A 566 19.77 28.62 3.58
CA ALA A 566 21.10 28.58 2.98
C ALA A 566 22.10 29.58 3.58
N GLY A 567 21.62 30.63 4.26
CA GLY A 567 22.46 31.60 4.99
C GLY A 567 23.30 32.54 4.11
N LYS A 568 23.19 32.45 2.78
CA LYS A 568 23.91 33.28 1.80
C LYS A 568 23.08 33.43 0.52
N ARG A 569 23.47 34.36 -0.36
CA ARG A 569 22.83 34.48 -1.68
C ARG A 569 23.12 33.23 -2.53
N VAL A 570 22.09 32.66 -3.15
CA VAL A 570 22.14 31.37 -3.84
C VAL A 570 22.02 31.52 -5.36
N ASN A 571 22.57 30.57 -6.12
CA ASN A 571 22.34 30.48 -7.56
C ASN A 571 21.10 29.61 -7.81
N ALA A 572 20.06 30.13 -8.43
CA ALA A 572 18.81 29.39 -8.62
C ALA A 572 18.74 28.71 -10.01
N VAL A 573 18.37 27.44 -10.05
CA VAL A 573 18.05 26.71 -11.29
C VAL A 573 16.60 26.27 -11.23
N VAL A 574 15.80 26.68 -12.22
CA VAL A 574 14.37 26.38 -12.24
C VAL A 574 14.01 25.46 -13.41
N ASN A 575 13.36 24.33 -13.08
CA ASN A 575 12.70 23.47 -14.06
C ASN A 575 11.27 23.96 -14.30
N HIS A 576 10.92 24.32 -15.52
CA HIS A 576 9.57 24.73 -15.93
C HIS A 576 8.90 23.72 -16.89
N ASP A 577 9.38 22.48 -16.99
CA ASP A 577 8.77 21.47 -17.87
C ASP A 577 7.32 21.17 -17.47
N GLY A 578 6.39 21.24 -18.43
CA GLY A 578 4.96 21.06 -18.14
C GLY A 578 4.33 22.11 -17.20
N CYS A 579 5.10 23.11 -16.72
CA CYS A 579 4.58 24.20 -15.92
C CYS A 579 3.58 25.02 -16.73
N ARG A 580 2.54 25.58 -16.08
CA ARG A 580 1.56 26.46 -16.72
C ARG A 580 1.39 27.73 -15.91
N ILE A 581 1.39 28.88 -16.57
CA ILE A 581 1.14 30.19 -15.93
C ILE A 581 -0.03 30.85 -16.66
N ALA A 582 -1.06 31.25 -15.91
CA ALA A 582 -2.18 32.00 -16.46
C ALA A 582 -1.68 33.30 -17.11
N GLY A 583 -2.27 33.66 -18.26
CA GLY A 583 -1.76 34.74 -19.12
C GLY A 583 -1.61 36.09 -18.42
N ASP A 584 -2.52 36.39 -17.49
CA ASP A 584 -2.57 37.60 -16.67
C ASP A 584 -1.58 37.59 -15.48
N LEU A 585 -0.96 36.44 -15.16
CA LEU A 585 -0.07 36.29 -14.01
C LEU A 585 1.42 36.29 -14.36
N TYR A 586 1.78 36.34 -15.65
CA TYR A 586 3.19 36.40 -16.06
C TYR A 586 3.93 37.63 -15.51
N ASP A 587 3.27 38.79 -15.42
CA ASP A 587 3.88 40.00 -14.88
C ASP A 587 4.13 39.88 -13.37
N ARG A 588 3.18 39.30 -12.61
CA ARG A 588 3.34 39.03 -11.17
C ARG A 588 4.43 37.98 -10.92
N TYR A 589 4.49 36.95 -11.75
CA TYR A 589 5.55 35.94 -11.66
C TYR A 589 6.94 36.56 -11.90
N ALA A 590 7.05 37.49 -12.86
CA ALA A 590 8.27 38.25 -13.08
C ALA A 590 8.63 39.19 -11.91
N GLU A 591 7.65 39.78 -11.22
CA GLU A 591 7.86 40.55 -9.99
C GLU A 591 8.48 39.73 -8.87
N MET A 592 7.96 38.53 -8.65
CA MET A 592 8.53 37.60 -7.67
C MET A 592 10.00 37.30 -8.01
N ILE A 593 10.32 37.05 -9.29
CA ILE A 593 11.71 36.79 -9.72
C ILE A 593 12.61 38.00 -9.45
N ASP A 594 12.16 39.22 -9.79
CA ASP A 594 12.90 40.46 -9.52
C ASP A 594 13.15 40.63 -8.01
N TYR A 595 12.13 40.39 -7.19
CA TYR A 595 12.26 40.39 -5.73
C TYR A 595 13.32 39.37 -5.26
N MET A 596 13.26 38.14 -5.75
CA MET A 596 14.25 37.11 -5.41
C MET A 596 15.66 37.52 -5.84
N LEU A 597 15.84 38.08 -7.04
CA LEU A 597 17.13 38.59 -7.53
C LEU A 597 17.66 39.79 -6.74
N LYS A 598 16.80 40.64 -6.18
CA LYS A 598 17.27 41.75 -5.34
C LYS A 598 17.75 41.27 -3.98
N HIS A 599 17.03 40.33 -3.37
CA HIS A 599 17.18 40.02 -1.96
C HIS A 599 17.90 38.69 -1.65
N TYR A 600 17.80 37.67 -2.51
CA TYR A 600 18.18 36.30 -2.15
C TYR A 600 19.01 35.57 -3.21
N TYR A 601 18.81 35.84 -4.51
CA TYR A 601 19.54 35.15 -5.59
C TYR A 601 20.80 35.91 -6.00
N ALA A 602 21.91 35.20 -6.16
CA ALA A 602 23.11 35.70 -6.83
C ALA A 602 22.95 35.65 -8.36
N SER A 603 22.32 34.58 -8.86
CA SER A 603 21.95 34.42 -10.28
C SER A 603 20.74 33.50 -10.39
N THR A 604 20.08 33.47 -11.55
CA THR A 604 19.00 32.50 -11.83
C THR A 604 19.04 32.05 -13.29
N THR A 605 18.96 30.73 -13.51
CA THR A 605 18.73 30.13 -14.83
C THR A 605 17.49 29.25 -14.80
N ARG A 606 16.95 28.94 -15.98
CA ARG A 606 15.67 28.27 -16.14
C ARG A 606 15.57 27.53 -17.45
N TYR A 607 14.88 26.40 -17.47
CA TYR A 607 14.67 25.60 -18.68
C TYR A 607 13.23 25.08 -18.81
N THR A 608 12.78 24.90 -20.05
CA THR A 608 11.52 24.23 -20.40
C THR A 608 11.55 23.78 -21.85
N THR A 609 10.92 22.65 -22.13
CA THR A 609 10.65 22.11 -23.47
C THR A 609 9.51 22.87 -24.18
N SER A 610 8.72 23.68 -23.47
CA SER A 610 7.59 24.43 -24.03
C SER A 610 8.01 25.73 -24.75
N ALA A 611 8.00 25.72 -26.08
CA ALA A 611 8.31 26.91 -26.89
C ALA A 611 7.40 28.12 -26.59
N PHE A 612 6.11 27.88 -26.29
CA PHE A 612 5.17 28.95 -25.97
C PHE A 612 5.48 29.62 -24.62
N MET A 613 5.84 28.82 -23.61
CA MET A 613 6.25 29.35 -22.30
C MET A 613 7.55 30.14 -22.41
N ARG A 614 8.53 29.65 -23.19
CA ARG A 614 9.78 30.40 -23.44
C ARG A 614 9.48 31.80 -23.98
N MET A 615 8.62 31.91 -25.00
CA MET A 615 8.24 33.20 -25.59
C MET A 615 7.55 34.14 -24.58
N LYS A 616 6.55 33.67 -23.83
CA LYS A 616 5.79 34.51 -22.89
C LYS A 616 6.60 34.92 -21.66
N MET A 617 7.42 34.01 -21.14
CA MET A 617 8.33 34.31 -20.05
C MET A 617 9.40 35.32 -20.50
N GLN A 618 9.97 35.16 -21.70
CA GLN A 618 10.93 36.10 -22.26
C GLN A 618 10.33 37.51 -22.39
N GLU A 619 9.07 37.61 -22.86
CA GLU A 619 8.34 38.87 -22.95
C GLU A 619 8.19 39.56 -21.57
N ALA A 620 7.74 38.82 -20.55
CA ALA A 620 7.52 39.34 -19.20
C ALA A 620 8.82 39.77 -18.49
N LEU A 621 9.90 39.00 -18.65
CA LEU A 621 11.20 39.32 -18.07
C LEU A 621 11.85 40.54 -18.75
N SER A 622 11.76 40.63 -20.08
CA SER A 622 12.36 41.72 -20.85
C SER A 622 11.74 43.08 -20.50
N LYS A 623 10.41 43.11 -20.27
CA LYS A 623 9.70 44.32 -19.80
C LYS A 623 10.28 44.90 -18.49
N ARG A 624 11.00 44.09 -17.71
CA ARG A 624 11.55 44.45 -16.40
C ARG A 624 13.09 44.46 -16.37
N GLY A 625 13.76 44.35 -17.51
CA GLY A 625 15.22 44.36 -17.59
C GLY A 625 15.90 43.15 -16.93
N LEU A 626 15.16 42.04 -16.73
CA LEU A 626 15.70 40.79 -16.20
C LEU A 626 16.32 39.93 -17.31
N GLN A 627 17.22 39.00 -16.97
CA GLN A 627 17.80 38.06 -17.94
C GLN A 627 16.68 37.23 -18.60
N PRO A 628 16.40 37.45 -19.90
CA PRO A 628 15.14 36.99 -20.48
C PRO A 628 15.26 35.59 -21.10
N HIS A 629 16.47 35.02 -21.14
CA HIS A 629 16.72 33.75 -21.80
C HIS A 629 16.22 32.56 -20.98
N VAL A 630 15.47 31.67 -21.64
CA VAL A 630 14.96 30.41 -21.09
C VAL A 630 15.49 29.28 -21.95
N PHE A 631 16.26 28.38 -21.35
CA PHE A 631 16.94 27.30 -22.08
C PHE A 631 15.95 26.19 -22.46
N GLU A 632 16.27 25.44 -23.50
CA GLU A 632 15.48 24.26 -23.89
C GLU A 632 15.92 23.01 -23.12
N LYS A 633 17.19 22.94 -22.71
CA LYS A 633 17.77 21.77 -22.03
C LYS A 633 18.32 22.12 -20.65
N LYS A 634 18.24 21.14 -19.74
CA LYS A 634 18.75 21.24 -18.37
C LYS A 634 20.25 21.52 -18.33
N GLU A 635 21.04 20.83 -19.16
CA GLU A 635 22.50 20.92 -19.18
C GLU A 635 22.97 22.34 -19.53
N GLU A 636 22.27 23.01 -20.46
CA GLU A 636 22.55 24.38 -20.88
C GLU A 636 22.24 25.39 -19.76
N ALA A 637 21.11 25.21 -19.07
CA ALA A 637 20.74 26.06 -17.94
C ALA A 637 21.72 25.93 -16.76
N HIS A 638 22.25 24.73 -16.50
CA HIS A 638 23.28 24.54 -15.48
C HIS A 638 24.62 25.14 -15.90
N ALA A 639 25.01 25.04 -17.16
CA ALA A 639 26.28 25.59 -17.66
C ALA A 639 26.31 27.13 -17.68
N ALA A 640 25.14 27.77 -17.79
CA ALA A 640 25.01 29.23 -17.82
C ALA A 640 25.02 29.91 -16.44
N LEU A 641 25.07 29.15 -15.34
CA LEU A 641 25.16 29.71 -13.99
C LEU A 641 26.53 30.38 -13.78
N GLY A 642 26.55 31.66 -13.40
CA GLY A 642 27.77 32.39 -13.05
C GLY A 642 28.54 33.00 -14.23
N THR A 643 28.13 32.78 -15.48
CA THR A 643 28.67 33.49 -16.65
C THR A 643 27.83 34.75 -16.89
N GLY A 644 28.15 35.86 -16.21
CA GLY A 644 27.48 37.13 -16.42
C GLY A 644 27.56 37.57 -17.89
N THR A 645 26.49 37.35 -18.67
CA THR A 645 26.33 37.85 -20.05
C THR A 645 25.95 39.33 -20.08
N ALA A 646 26.56 40.13 -19.21
CA ALA A 646 26.34 41.58 -19.12
C ALA A 646 27.47 42.41 -19.75
N GLU A 647 28.59 41.82 -20.21
CA GLU A 647 29.76 42.61 -20.69
C GLU A 647 30.27 42.29 -22.11
N LYS A 648 29.64 41.41 -22.89
CA LYS A 648 30.19 41.03 -24.24
C LYS A 648 29.33 41.38 -25.45
N SER A 649 28.23 42.10 -25.28
CA SER A 649 27.37 42.55 -26.39
C SER A 649 27.52 44.04 -26.73
N ALA A 650 28.27 44.84 -25.97
CA ALA A 650 28.45 46.27 -26.22
C ALA A 650 29.74 46.64 -27.01
N GLU A 651 30.70 45.72 -27.17
CA GLU A 651 31.97 46.01 -27.86
C GLU A 651 32.03 45.52 -29.33
N LYS A 652 30.97 44.89 -29.86
CA LYS A 652 30.96 44.38 -31.24
C LYS A 652 30.23 45.24 -32.28
N GLU A 653 29.65 46.38 -31.89
CA GLU A 653 28.98 47.31 -32.82
C GLU A 653 29.79 48.59 -33.15
N LEU A 654 31.05 48.70 -32.69
CA LEU A 654 31.89 49.88 -32.94
C LEU A 654 33.06 49.67 -33.93
N GLU A 655 33.23 48.46 -34.51
CA GLU A 655 34.32 48.17 -35.46
C GLU A 655 33.88 47.85 -36.91
N SER A 656 32.61 48.04 -37.28
CA SER A 656 32.16 47.86 -38.67
C SER A 656 31.39 49.06 -39.22
N ALA A 657 32.08 50.19 -39.41
CA ALA A 657 31.65 51.26 -40.31
C ALA A 657 32.70 51.42 -41.43
N PRO A 658 32.37 51.12 -42.71
CA PRO A 658 33.24 51.42 -43.83
C PRO A 658 33.07 52.89 -44.27
N LYS A 659 34.21 53.60 -44.34
CA LYS A 659 34.52 54.90 -44.98
C LYS A 659 33.41 55.95 -45.14
#